data_AF-A0A2S5KNR2-F1
#
_entry.id   AF-A0A2S5KNR2-F1
#
_cell.length_a   1.000
_cell.length_b   1.000
_cell.length_c   1.000
_cell.angle_alpha   90.00
_cell.angle_beta   90.00
_cell.angle_gamma   90.00
#
_symmetry.space_group_name_H-M   'P 1'
#
loop_
_entity.id
_entity.type
_entity.pdbx_description
1 polymer ?
#
loop_
_entity_poly.entity_id
_entity_poly.type
_entity_poly.pdbx_seq_one_letter_code
_entity_poly.pdbx_strand_id
1 'polypeptide(L)'
;MSAINSPALDRRQFLKLGGMLGGGLIVGLQVPAQVLAAQPEASLTDLGAFIRIGHDNEVTLVMPMAEVGQGVYMAQSMLLAEELEVDVDTVKVLASPANAALYGNPAIGGYQVTGGSTTIRAFWTPLRQAGAVARTLLIAAAAQVWKVDPASCKASSGYVYDASGQHKLSYGELVDVAARLPQPAADSVVLKTREQMTLLGKPHHRIDTPDKVRGKAQYGIDFQTANLKHAAIAVCPVLGGKPVAVDEAAIKAVRGVQQVVLTDEAVAVVADNTWAAMKGLRAASIQWDFGDNASVGMEEVVQQLDSESQQSGGLARNDGDVEKALASATTRLEAVYQLPFLSHAPMEPMNYTVEITDKRCDVWGGCQTLTLAQATVAQLTGLPPESVFINNFLMGGAFGRRLELDGMIHAVKVAKQVQGPVKVIWSREEDIQHGFYRPYYYDRLWGGLDAEGKPVAWFHRVSGSSIMARAFPGAFVNGVDPDGVEGAKEPPYEFDNIRVEFRRVEPRGVLTSWWRGVGPTHNVFMVESFIDEMAAAAKQDPASYRLALLGNNPRARQVLELALKQAGWGKQLPERHGLGVSVQFAFGSYLAMIAEVAVSEQGAVRCQRIHAVIDCGLTVNPDTVKAQIEGGAVFGLTAALYGAITVKDGQVQQSNFDTYQPVRMYEAPHVDVHIVDSLEAPGGVGETGTAAVFPAITNAVFAATGKRIRTLPINPSELKV
;
A
#
# COMPACT_ATOMS: atom_id res chain seq x y z
N MET A 1 22.56 -3.10 41.00
CA MET A 1 23.54 -2.00 41.15
C MET A 1 22.79 -0.69 40.97
N SER A 2 22.99 0.27 41.88
CA SER A 2 22.20 1.50 42.01
C SER A 2 22.21 2.35 40.75
N ALA A 3 21.02 2.81 40.34
CA ALA A 3 20.82 3.83 39.32
C ALA A 3 21.53 5.13 39.71
N ILE A 4 22.46 5.58 38.87
CA ILE A 4 23.00 6.93 38.92
C ILE A 4 21.99 7.82 38.18
N ASN A 5 21.19 8.57 38.94
CA ASN A 5 20.40 9.69 38.42
C ASN A 5 21.35 10.76 37.87
N SER A 6 21.50 10.82 36.55
CA SER A 6 21.99 12.04 35.88
C SER A 6 20.79 12.95 35.60
N PRO A 7 20.89 14.27 35.79
CA PRO A 7 19.76 15.17 35.61
C PRO A 7 19.35 15.17 34.13
N ALA A 8 18.07 14.86 33.89
CA ALA A 8 17.44 14.92 32.57
C ALA A 8 17.51 16.35 32.01
N LEU A 9 17.83 16.50 30.72
CA LEU A 9 17.59 17.74 29.99
C LEU A 9 16.07 17.90 29.79
N ASP A 10 15.52 19.05 30.18
CA ASP A 10 14.08 19.35 30.10
C ASP A 10 13.67 19.63 28.63
N ARG A 11 12.42 19.35 28.24
CA ARG A 11 11.79 19.74 26.95
C ARG A 11 12.03 21.22 26.60
N ARG A 12 12.24 22.05 27.61
CA ARG A 12 12.59 23.48 27.49
C ARG A 12 13.98 23.75 26.91
N GLN A 13 14.92 22.79 26.99
CA GLN A 13 16.25 22.87 26.37
C GLN A 13 16.23 22.41 24.89
N PHE A 14 15.34 21.49 24.52
CA PHE A 14 15.11 21.07 23.14
C PHE A 14 14.66 22.23 22.23
N LEU A 15 13.70 23.04 22.70
CA LEU A 15 13.25 24.23 21.97
C LEU A 15 14.30 25.36 21.94
N LYS A 16 15.15 25.46 22.96
CA LYS A 16 16.28 26.41 22.99
C LYS A 16 17.38 26.05 21.99
N LEU A 17 17.63 24.76 21.72
CA LEU A 17 18.61 24.32 20.72
C LEU A 17 18.17 24.65 19.29
N GLY A 18 16.88 24.50 18.96
CA GLY A 18 16.33 24.92 17.65
C GLY A 18 16.47 26.41 17.37
N GLY A 19 16.35 27.27 18.41
CA GLY A 19 16.55 28.71 18.29
C GLY A 19 18.01 29.19 18.26
N MET A 20 18.98 28.40 18.75
CA MET A 20 20.40 28.77 18.75
C MET A 20 21.17 28.25 17.52
N LEU A 21 20.66 27.22 16.83
CA LEU A 21 21.24 26.69 15.58
C LEU A 21 20.64 27.32 14.30
N GLY A 22 19.99 28.48 14.40
CA GLY A 22 19.57 29.31 13.25
C GLY A 22 18.46 28.72 12.36
N GLY A 23 17.57 27.88 12.89
CA GLY A 23 16.74 26.98 12.08
C GLY A 23 15.22 27.22 11.99
N GLY A 24 14.65 28.19 12.70
CA GLY A 24 13.20 28.47 12.70
C GLY A 24 12.36 27.69 13.74
N LEU A 25 11.03 27.70 13.61
CA LEU A 25 10.09 27.05 14.55
C LEU A 25 9.95 25.56 14.21
N ILE A 26 10.02 24.71 15.25
CA ILE A 26 9.87 23.25 15.15
C ILE A 26 8.66 22.80 15.96
N VAL A 27 7.83 21.95 15.36
CA VAL A 27 6.77 21.22 16.08
C VAL A 27 6.91 19.71 15.82
N GLY A 28 7.03 18.94 16.90
CA GLY A 28 7.12 17.47 16.88
C GLY A 28 5.86 16.80 17.43
N LEU A 29 5.57 15.60 16.95
CA LEU A 29 4.56 14.71 17.52
C LEU A 29 5.19 13.95 18.69
N GLN A 30 4.97 14.43 19.92
CA GLN A 30 5.42 13.82 21.19
C GLN A 30 6.77 13.06 21.13
N VAL A 31 7.89 13.78 21.24
CA VAL A 31 9.22 13.15 21.30
C VAL A 31 9.49 12.57 22.71
N PRO A 32 9.88 11.29 22.86
CA PRO A 32 10.33 10.73 24.14
C PRO A 32 11.65 11.39 24.57
N ALA A 33 11.75 11.84 25.83
CA ALA A 33 12.89 12.62 26.34
C ALA A 33 14.26 11.91 26.23
N GLN A 34 14.26 10.58 26.13
CA GLN A 34 15.47 9.75 26.01
C GLN A 34 16.16 9.87 24.65
N VAL A 35 15.42 10.20 23.58
CA VAL A 35 15.95 10.36 22.22
C VAL A 35 16.79 11.65 22.11
N LEU A 36 16.43 12.69 22.87
CA LEU A 36 17.06 14.02 22.81
C LEU A 36 18.42 14.09 23.52
N ALA A 37 18.69 13.18 24.46
CA ALA A 37 19.92 13.16 25.23
C ALA A 37 21.10 12.49 24.50
N ALA A 38 20.85 11.80 23.38
CA ALA A 38 21.84 10.96 22.70
C ALA A 38 22.61 11.65 21.56
N GLN A 39 22.17 12.82 21.06
CA GLN A 39 22.79 13.47 19.88
C GLN A 39 22.90 14.99 20.02
N PRO A 40 24.02 15.52 20.56
CA PRO A 40 24.22 16.96 20.75
C PRO A 40 24.57 17.75 19.47
N GLU A 41 24.93 17.06 18.37
CA GLU A 41 25.21 17.65 17.04
C GLU A 41 24.08 17.42 16.01
N ALA A 42 22.92 16.98 16.50
CA ALA A 42 21.73 16.66 15.70
C ALA A 42 21.27 17.82 14.80
N SER A 43 21.05 17.53 13.51
CA SER A 43 20.30 18.40 12.61
C SER A 43 18.83 18.51 13.05
N LEU A 44 18.09 19.49 12.53
CA LEU A 44 16.67 19.72 12.88
C LEU A 44 15.78 18.50 12.56
N THR A 45 16.22 17.60 11.67
CA THR A 45 15.58 16.32 11.33
C THR A 45 15.81 15.26 12.41
N ASP A 46 16.99 15.26 13.04
CA ASP A 46 17.39 14.32 14.09
C ASP A 46 16.65 14.58 15.41
N LEU A 47 16.01 15.75 15.51
CA LEU A 47 15.20 16.20 16.64
C LEU A 47 13.71 15.80 16.55
N GLY A 48 13.24 15.15 15.48
CA GLY A 48 11.85 14.65 15.40
C GLY A 48 10.80 15.71 15.03
N ALA A 49 11.25 16.78 14.38
CA ALA A 49 10.37 17.78 13.78
C ALA A 49 9.57 17.14 12.64
N PHE A 50 8.24 17.17 12.71
CA PHE A 50 7.38 16.91 11.55
C PHE A 50 7.19 18.19 10.74
N ILE A 51 7.17 19.34 11.41
CA ILE A 51 6.94 20.64 10.80
C ILE A 51 8.13 21.54 11.11
N ARG A 52 8.64 22.20 10.06
CA ARG A 52 9.65 23.27 10.16
C ARG A 52 9.10 24.52 9.49
N ILE A 53 9.25 25.66 10.17
CA ILE A 53 8.93 26.97 9.59
C ILE A 53 10.21 27.80 9.63
N GLY A 54 10.73 28.16 8.46
CA GLY A 54 11.94 28.96 8.32
C GLY A 54 11.69 30.46 8.50
N HIS A 55 12.74 31.23 8.74
CA HIS A 55 12.68 32.71 8.80
C HIS A 55 12.29 33.34 7.46
N ASP A 56 12.48 32.62 6.36
CA ASP A 56 12.02 32.95 5.00
C ASP A 56 10.53 32.64 4.76
N ASN A 57 9.80 32.27 5.83
CA ASN A 57 8.41 31.85 5.81
C ASN A 57 8.15 30.51 5.13
N GLU A 58 9.20 29.73 4.86
CA GLU A 58 9.07 28.40 4.23
C GLU A 58 8.55 27.37 5.23
N VAL A 59 7.46 26.68 4.87
CA VAL A 59 6.92 25.57 5.65
C VAL A 59 7.38 24.25 5.02
N THR A 60 8.10 23.44 5.80
CA THR A 60 8.52 22.09 5.40
C THR A 60 7.84 21.03 6.26
N LEU A 61 7.21 20.05 5.61
CA LEU A 61 6.71 18.83 6.21
C LEU A 61 7.74 17.71 6.01
N VAL A 62 8.29 17.20 7.12
CA VAL A 62 9.10 15.99 7.11
C VAL A 62 8.17 14.79 7.05
N MET A 63 8.24 14.08 5.94
CA MET A 63 7.26 13.11 5.51
C MET A 63 7.65 11.70 5.98
N PRO A 64 6.88 11.13 6.93
CA PRO A 64 7.18 9.81 7.49
C PRO A 64 6.91 8.68 6.49
N MET A 65 5.97 8.88 5.56
CA MET A 65 5.46 7.87 4.63
C MET A 65 6.04 8.05 3.22
N ALA A 66 6.05 6.99 2.43
CA ALA A 66 6.59 6.99 1.08
C ALA A 66 5.51 7.26 0.02
N GLU A 67 5.86 8.01 -1.03
CA GLU A 67 4.98 8.27 -2.17
C GLU A 67 5.21 7.25 -3.28
N VAL A 68 4.22 6.37 -3.46
CA VAL A 68 4.18 5.29 -4.45
C VAL A 68 3.19 5.54 -5.59
N GLY A 69 2.67 6.78 -5.70
CA GLY A 69 1.66 7.17 -6.68
C GLY A 69 0.27 7.36 -6.10
N GLN A 70 0.08 7.11 -4.80
CA GLN A 70 -1.20 7.19 -4.10
C GLN A 70 -1.58 8.59 -3.59
N GLY A 71 -0.67 9.56 -3.63
CA GLY A 71 -0.95 10.96 -3.28
C GLY A 71 -0.93 11.29 -1.78
N VAL A 72 -0.18 10.51 -0.99
CA VAL A 72 -0.03 10.75 0.47
C VAL A 72 0.73 12.03 0.76
N TYR A 73 1.65 12.46 -0.12
CA TYR A 73 2.36 13.72 0.06
C TYR A 73 1.38 14.88 0.05
N MET A 74 0.49 14.93 -0.94
CA MET A 74 -0.56 15.93 -1.02
C MET A 74 -1.51 15.85 0.18
N ALA A 75 -2.05 14.66 0.46
CA ALA A 75 -3.06 14.50 1.50
C ALA A 75 -2.55 14.89 2.89
N GLN A 76 -1.31 14.51 3.27
CA GLN A 76 -0.73 14.94 4.55
C GLN A 76 -0.39 16.43 4.56
N SER A 77 0.12 17.00 3.46
CA SER A 77 0.31 18.45 3.36
C SER A 77 -1.01 19.21 3.54
N MET A 78 -2.14 18.70 3.04
CA MET A 78 -3.45 19.31 3.27
C MET A 78 -3.88 19.27 4.74
N LEU A 79 -3.67 18.15 5.45
CA LEU A 79 -3.98 18.05 6.88
C LEU A 79 -3.23 19.10 7.70
N LEU A 80 -1.94 19.26 7.39
CA LEU A 80 -1.12 20.28 8.01
C LEU A 80 -1.61 21.68 7.65
N ALA A 81 -1.75 21.96 6.34
CA ALA A 81 -2.05 23.29 5.84
C ALA A 81 -3.41 23.82 6.30
N GLU A 82 -4.43 22.96 6.37
CA GLU A 82 -5.76 23.31 6.87
C GLU A 82 -5.67 23.88 8.29
N GLU A 83 -4.94 23.21 9.19
CA GLU A 83 -4.82 23.65 10.57
C GLU A 83 -3.75 24.72 10.76
N LEU A 84 -2.71 24.75 9.95
CA LEU A 84 -1.66 25.75 10.05
C LEU A 84 -2.05 27.09 9.40
N GLU A 85 -3.16 27.15 8.64
CA GLU A 85 -3.60 28.35 7.91
C GLU A 85 -2.57 28.82 6.87
N VAL A 86 -2.05 27.88 6.07
CA VAL A 86 -1.11 28.16 4.96
C VAL A 86 -1.67 27.65 3.64
N ASP A 87 -1.16 28.21 2.54
CA ASP A 87 -1.43 27.66 1.21
C ASP A 87 -0.69 26.34 1.04
N VAL A 88 -1.42 25.28 0.69
CA VAL A 88 -0.88 23.92 0.53
C VAL A 88 0.19 23.86 -0.54
N ASP A 89 0.11 24.71 -1.57
CA ASP A 89 1.07 24.75 -2.67
C ASP A 89 2.43 25.32 -2.25
N THR A 90 2.51 25.94 -1.06
CA THR A 90 3.76 26.46 -0.49
C THR A 90 4.43 25.50 0.49
N VAL A 91 3.78 24.38 0.83
CA VAL A 91 4.34 23.36 1.73
C VAL A 91 5.36 22.52 0.97
N LYS A 92 6.63 22.59 1.41
CA LYS A 92 7.68 21.71 0.92
C LYS A 92 7.63 20.36 1.63
N VAL A 93 7.90 19.30 0.88
CA VAL A 93 7.95 17.94 1.42
C VAL A 93 9.39 17.44 1.40
N LEU A 94 9.86 16.95 2.55
CA LEU A 94 11.15 16.29 2.70
C LEU A 94 10.94 14.86 3.20
N ALA A 95 11.48 13.85 2.53
CA ALA A 95 11.40 12.48 3.04
C ALA A 95 12.11 12.37 4.40
N SER A 96 11.48 11.69 5.35
CA SER A 96 12.09 11.41 6.65
C SER A 96 13.25 10.40 6.54
N PRO A 97 14.26 10.49 7.41
CA PRO A 97 15.22 9.40 7.60
C PRO A 97 14.56 8.17 8.25
N ALA A 98 15.27 7.04 8.24
CA ALA A 98 14.87 5.85 8.98
C ALA A 98 14.96 6.12 10.50
N ASN A 99 13.80 6.32 11.14
CA ASN A 99 13.68 6.50 12.58
C ASN A 99 12.22 6.22 13.02
N ALA A 100 11.92 4.96 13.35
CA ALA A 100 10.57 4.55 13.76
C ALA A 100 10.12 5.18 15.09
N ALA A 101 11.05 5.55 15.98
CA ALA A 101 10.70 6.20 17.24
C ALA A 101 10.08 7.59 17.02
N LEU A 102 10.46 8.27 15.94
CA LEU A 102 9.97 9.61 15.60
C LEU A 102 8.91 9.57 14.49
N TYR A 103 9.11 8.74 13.47
CA TYR A 103 8.31 8.71 12.23
C TYR A 103 7.49 7.43 12.05
N GLY A 104 7.38 6.63 13.11
CA GLY A 104 6.59 5.42 13.13
C GLY A 104 5.11 5.65 12.84
N ASN A 105 4.48 4.70 12.14
CA ASN A 105 3.05 4.73 11.88
C ASN A 105 2.30 4.11 13.08
N PRO A 106 1.53 4.89 13.86
CA PRO A 106 0.87 4.41 15.07
C PRO A 106 -0.21 3.35 14.78
N ALA A 107 -0.79 3.32 13.59
CA ALA A 107 -1.83 2.35 13.23
C ALA A 107 -1.29 0.93 12.98
N ILE A 108 0.02 0.76 12.89
CA ILE A 108 0.70 -0.52 12.64
C ILE A 108 1.85 -0.75 13.62
N GLY A 109 1.63 -0.48 14.90
CA GLY A 109 2.61 -0.79 15.96
C GLY A 109 3.87 0.09 15.96
N GLY A 110 3.83 1.26 15.32
CA GLY A 110 4.94 2.22 15.32
C GLY A 110 6.04 1.93 14.29
N TYR A 111 5.85 0.99 13.38
CA TYR A 111 6.81 0.78 12.29
C TYR A 111 6.75 1.93 11.28
N GLN A 112 7.90 2.36 10.76
CA GLN A 112 7.97 3.37 9.69
C GLN A 112 7.72 2.71 8.33
N VAL A 113 6.46 2.39 8.08
CA VAL A 113 6.01 1.62 6.92
C VAL A 113 4.80 2.29 6.26
N THR A 114 4.81 2.33 4.93
CA THR A 114 3.65 2.75 4.12
C THR A 114 2.94 1.52 3.55
N GLY A 115 1.78 1.15 4.12
CA GLY A 115 0.98 0.00 3.68
C GLY A 115 -0.36 -0.13 4.43
N GLY A 116 -1.21 -1.07 4.00
CA GLY A 116 -2.50 -1.42 4.64
C GLY A 116 -3.53 -0.29 4.69
N SER A 117 -3.43 0.66 3.74
CA SER A 117 -4.25 1.88 3.70
C SER A 117 -4.32 2.65 5.04
N THR A 118 -3.23 2.63 5.81
CA THR A 118 -3.21 3.16 7.18
C THR A 118 -2.76 4.61 7.30
N THR A 119 -2.06 5.18 6.31
CA THR A 119 -1.44 6.51 6.43
C THR A 119 -2.41 7.61 6.86
N ILE A 120 -3.51 7.83 6.14
CA ILE A 120 -4.45 8.91 6.52
C ILE A 120 -5.13 8.59 7.85
N ARG A 121 -5.50 7.33 8.08
CA ARG A 121 -6.11 6.89 9.35
C ARG A 121 -5.19 7.19 10.55
N ALA A 122 -3.89 6.96 10.38
CA ALA A 122 -2.88 7.13 11.41
C ALA A 122 -2.54 8.61 11.68
N PHE A 123 -2.45 9.43 10.62
CA PHE A 123 -1.98 10.80 10.70
C PHE A 123 -3.09 11.86 10.66
N TRP A 124 -4.36 11.47 10.49
CA TRP A 124 -5.52 12.36 10.47
C TRP A 124 -5.55 13.32 11.67
N THR A 125 -5.57 12.77 12.88
CA THR A 125 -5.63 13.57 14.11
C THR A 125 -4.26 14.16 14.47
N PRO A 126 -3.15 13.38 14.50
CA PRO A 126 -1.86 13.90 14.95
C PRO A 126 -1.37 15.08 14.10
N LEU A 127 -1.44 15.00 12.77
CA LEU A 127 -0.90 16.06 11.91
C LEU A 127 -1.73 17.35 11.96
N ARG A 128 -3.06 17.20 12.10
CA ARG A 128 -3.96 18.33 12.36
C ARG A 128 -3.66 19.01 13.70
N GLN A 129 -3.46 18.23 14.76
CA GLN A 129 -3.04 18.78 16.06
C GLN A 129 -1.71 19.51 15.96
N ALA A 130 -0.73 18.96 15.23
CA ALA A 130 0.56 19.60 15.03
C ALA A 130 0.42 20.96 14.31
N GLY A 131 -0.40 21.04 13.26
CA GLY A 131 -0.71 22.30 12.58
C GLY A 131 -1.39 23.32 13.51
N ALA A 132 -2.39 22.89 14.29
CA ALA A 132 -3.11 23.75 15.23
C ALA A 132 -2.22 24.25 16.39
N VAL A 133 -1.31 23.40 16.91
CA VAL A 133 -0.30 23.79 17.90
C VAL A 133 0.61 24.88 17.32
N ALA A 134 1.16 24.68 16.12
CA ALA A 134 2.02 25.66 15.46
C ALA A 134 1.28 27.00 15.25
N ARG A 135 0.05 26.96 14.70
CA ARG A 135 -0.81 28.13 14.53
C ARG A 135 -1.02 28.88 15.85
N THR A 136 -1.29 28.16 16.94
CA THR A 136 -1.54 28.74 18.27
C THR A 136 -0.30 29.47 18.80
N LEU A 137 0.88 28.88 18.65
CA LEU A 137 2.16 29.50 19.05
C LEU A 137 2.47 30.76 18.23
N LEU A 138 2.21 30.73 16.92
CA LEU A 138 2.41 31.88 16.04
C LEU A 138 1.46 33.03 16.37
N ILE A 139 0.17 32.73 16.63
CA ILE A 139 -0.81 33.72 17.07
C ILE A 139 -0.39 34.35 18.40
N ALA A 140 0.02 33.53 19.37
CA ALA A 140 0.49 34.02 20.66
C ALA A 140 1.77 34.88 20.53
N ALA A 141 2.68 34.50 19.64
CA ALA A 141 3.89 35.27 19.34
C ALA A 141 3.56 36.65 18.76
N ALA A 142 2.66 36.72 17.76
CA ALA A 142 2.24 37.98 17.17
C ALA A 142 1.54 38.89 18.20
N ALA A 143 0.66 38.30 19.02
CA ALA A 143 -0.01 39.01 20.10
C ALA A 143 0.97 39.58 21.13
N GLN A 144 2.05 38.85 21.46
CA GLN A 144 3.12 39.36 22.31
C GLN A 144 3.89 40.52 21.67
N VAL A 145 4.16 40.45 20.36
CA VAL A 145 4.82 41.54 19.61
C VAL A 145 3.96 42.81 19.59
N TRP A 146 2.67 42.68 19.33
CA TRP A 146 1.72 43.80 19.27
C TRP A 146 1.17 44.24 20.63
N LYS A 147 1.39 43.44 21.68
CA LYS A 147 0.83 43.65 23.03
C LYS A 147 -0.70 43.68 23.04
N VAL A 148 -1.32 42.74 22.34
CA VAL A 148 -2.79 42.57 22.25
C VAL A 148 -3.20 41.19 22.77
N ASP A 149 -4.51 40.97 22.89
CA ASP A 149 -5.05 39.64 23.22
C ASP A 149 -4.86 38.68 22.04
N PRO A 150 -4.27 37.48 22.23
CA PRO A 150 -4.20 36.44 21.19
C PRO A 150 -5.55 36.12 20.52
N ALA A 151 -6.66 36.20 21.26
CA ALA A 151 -8.00 35.96 20.70
C ALA A 151 -8.44 37.01 19.68
N SER A 152 -7.79 38.17 19.65
CA SER A 152 -8.04 39.23 18.68
C SER A 152 -7.22 39.09 17.39
N CYS A 153 -6.25 38.16 17.36
CA CYS A 153 -5.39 37.90 16.21
C CYS A 153 -5.91 36.74 15.36
N LYS A 154 -5.65 36.78 14.05
CA LYS A 154 -6.09 35.73 13.12
C LYS A 154 -4.95 35.25 12.23
N ALA A 155 -4.74 33.94 12.16
CA ALA A 155 -3.83 33.32 11.21
C ALA A 155 -4.52 33.13 9.84
N SER A 156 -3.82 33.44 8.75
CA SER A 156 -4.26 33.17 7.38
C SER A 156 -3.10 33.27 6.40
N SER A 157 -3.04 32.35 5.43
CA SER A 157 -2.07 32.33 4.33
C SER A 157 -0.60 32.49 4.75
N GLY A 158 -0.18 31.90 5.87
CA GLY A 158 1.20 32.02 6.36
C GLY A 158 1.55 33.35 7.04
N TYR A 159 0.53 34.10 7.46
CA TYR A 159 0.65 35.32 8.23
C TYR A 159 -0.27 35.29 9.45
N VAL A 160 0.07 36.06 10.48
CA VAL A 160 -0.87 36.44 11.54
C VAL A 160 -1.25 37.90 11.32
N TYR A 161 -2.54 38.19 11.44
CA TYR A 161 -3.16 39.51 11.29
C TYR A 161 -3.68 39.99 12.65
N ASP A 162 -3.63 41.29 12.89
CA ASP A 162 -4.26 41.91 14.05
C ASP A 162 -5.78 42.02 13.88
N ALA A 163 -6.47 42.54 14.90
CA ALA A 163 -7.92 42.69 14.91
C ALA A 163 -8.45 43.61 13.79
N SER A 164 -7.64 44.55 13.31
CA SER A 164 -7.99 45.48 12.24
C SER A 164 -7.79 44.88 10.84
N GLY A 165 -6.96 43.84 10.74
CA GLY A 165 -6.48 43.27 9.49
C GLY A 165 -5.44 44.14 8.75
N GLN A 166 -5.08 45.31 9.30
CA GLN A 166 -4.15 46.25 8.67
C GLN A 166 -2.68 45.89 8.93
N HIS A 167 -2.40 45.31 10.09
CA HIS A 167 -1.06 44.82 10.42
C HIS A 167 -0.99 43.31 10.27
N LYS A 168 0.12 42.84 9.71
CA LYS A 168 0.43 41.43 9.62
C LYS A 168 1.91 41.16 9.86
N LEU A 169 2.21 40.00 10.43
CA LEU A 169 3.56 39.44 10.55
C LEU A 169 3.55 38.08 9.86
N SER A 170 4.57 37.79 9.04
CA SER A 170 4.77 36.46 8.48
C SER A 170 5.11 35.46 9.59
N TYR A 171 4.87 34.17 9.36
CA TYR A 171 5.29 33.17 10.33
C TYR A 171 6.80 33.18 10.53
N GLY A 172 7.58 33.40 9.47
CA GLY A 172 9.03 33.57 9.51
C GLY A 172 9.50 34.66 10.47
N GLU A 173 8.80 35.79 10.55
CA GLU A 173 9.09 36.87 11.52
C GLU A 173 8.76 36.49 12.98
N LEU A 174 7.90 35.49 13.18
CA LEU A 174 7.38 35.10 14.49
C LEU A 174 8.11 33.90 15.10
N VAL A 175 8.88 33.15 14.30
CA VAL A 175 9.45 31.84 14.72
C VAL A 175 10.31 31.93 15.98
N ASP A 176 11.12 32.97 16.12
CA ASP A 176 12.03 33.14 17.27
C ASP A 176 11.28 33.42 18.57
N VAL A 177 10.16 34.16 18.48
CA VAL A 177 9.29 34.43 19.63
C VAL A 177 8.48 33.17 19.96
N ALA A 178 7.88 32.55 18.94
CA ALA A 178 7.07 31.34 19.07
C ALA A 178 7.86 30.18 19.70
N ALA A 179 9.13 29.99 19.31
CA ALA A 179 9.99 28.93 19.85
C ALA A 179 10.31 29.08 21.36
N ARG A 180 10.11 30.27 21.93
CA ARG A 180 10.33 30.55 23.37
C ARG A 180 9.06 30.40 24.21
N LEU A 181 7.90 30.29 23.57
CA LEU A 181 6.62 30.12 24.25
C LEU A 181 6.44 28.67 24.75
N PRO A 182 5.67 28.46 25.82
CA PRO A 182 5.30 27.10 26.23
C PRO A 182 4.43 26.46 25.16
N GLN A 183 4.87 25.31 24.64
CA GLN A 183 4.07 24.53 23.69
C GLN A 183 2.82 23.97 24.37
N PRO A 184 1.60 24.22 23.84
CA PRO A 184 0.38 23.61 24.36
C PRO A 184 0.41 22.08 24.15
N ALA A 185 -0.28 21.34 25.02
CA ALA A 185 -0.46 19.90 24.82
C ALA A 185 -1.30 19.65 23.56
N ALA A 186 -0.94 18.65 22.77
CA ALA A 186 -1.57 18.39 21.46
C ALA A 186 -3.06 18.03 21.55
N ASP A 187 -3.50 17.46 22.66
CA ASP A 187 -4.90 17.14 22.96
C ASP A 187 -5.69 18.36 23.49
N SER A 188 -5.00 19.43 23.89
CA SER A 188 -5.63 20.66 24.39
C SER A 188 -5.97 21.69 23.30
N VAL A 189 -5.43 21.52 22.08
CA VAL A 189 -5.73 22.45 20.97
C VAL A 189 -7.05 22.11 20.29
N VAL A 190 -7.79 23.14 19.90
CA VAL A 190 -9.07 22.99 19.18
C VAL A 190 -8.79 22.86 17.68
N LEU A 191 -9.20 21.72 17.12
CA LEU A 191 -9.17 21.48 15.68
C LEU A 191 -10.36 22.12 14.98
N LYS A 192 -10.20 22.48 13.71
CA LYS A 192 -11.31 23.01 12.90
C LYS A 192 -12.47 22.01 12.79
N THR A 193 -13.70 22.49 12.90
CA THR A 193 -14.89 21.71 12.55
C THR A 193 -15.04 21.60 11.03
N ARG A 194 -15.93 20.72 10.56
CA ARG A 194 -16.19 20.53 9.12
C ARG A 194 -16.56 21.85 8.42
N GLU A 195 -17.34 22.70 9.09
CA GLU A 195 -17.82 23.99 8.58
C GLU A 195 -16.70 25.04 8.50
N GLN A 196 -15.65 24.87 9.31
CA GLN A 196 -14.48 25.75 9.33
C GLN A 196 -13.40 25.31 8.33
N MET A 197 -13.48 24.07 7.82
CA MET A 197 -12.51 23.55 6.86
C MET A 197 -12.66 24.24 5.50
N THR A 198 -11.55 24.78 5.00
CA THR A 198 -11.53 25.46 3.69
C THR A 198 -10.80 24.66 2.61
N LEU A 199 -9.94 23.72 3.01
CA LEU A 199 -9.07 22.91 2.17
C LEU A 199 -9.52 21.43 2.16
N LEU A 200 -9.78 20.85 3.33
CA LEU A 200 -10.18 19.44 3.44
C LEU A 200 -11.57 19.17 2.85
N GLY A 201 -11.69 18.06 2.12
CA GLY A 201 -12.91 17.67 1.44
C GLY A 201 -13.16 18.43 0.13
N LYS A 202 -12.18 19.19 -0.37
CA LYS A 202 -12.22 19.86 -1.67
C LYS A 202 -11.15 19.30 -2.60
N PRO A 203 -11.43 19.22 -3.91
CA PRO A 203 -10.47 18.72 -4.88
C PRO A 203 -9.28 19.68 -5.00
N HIS A 204 -8.08 19.16 -4.85
CA HIS A 204 -6.84 19.88 -5.12
C HIS A 204 -5.89 19.00 -5.93
N HIS A 205 -5.17 19.60 -6.87
CA HIS A 205 -4.15 18.88 -7.62
C HIS A 205 -2.95 18.55 -6.73
N ARG A 206 -2.27 17.44 -7.04
CA ARG A 206 -1.11 17.03 -6.25
C ARG A 206 0.07 17.97 -6.46
N ILE A 207 0.75 18.31 -5.36
CA ILE A 207 1.96 19.13 -5.34
C ILE A 207 3.11 18.57 -6.19
N ASP A 208 3.14 17.25 -6.41
CA ASP A 208 4.18 16.57 -7.20
C ASP A 208 3.83 16.40 -8.69
N THR A 209 2.60 16.74 -9.11
CA THR A 209 2.17 16.64 -10.52
C THR A 209 3.02 17.50 -11.46
N PRO A 210 3.31 18.80 -11.18
CA PRO A 210 4.07 19.64 -12.09
C PRO A 210 5.46 19.08 -12.43
N ASP A 211 6.14 18.49 -11.46
CA ASP A 211 7.47 17.91 -11.67
C ASP A 211 7.42 16.57 -12.41
N LYS A 212 6.37 15.78 -12.19
CA LYS A 212 6.15 14.53 -12.93
C LYS A 212 5.91 14.78 -14.42
N VAL A 213 5.02 15.72 -14.77
CA VAL A 213 4.67 15.98 -16.18
C VAL A 213 5.79 16.71 -16.95
N ARG A 214 6.70 17.38 -16.24
CA ARG A 214 7.87 18.06 -16.83
C ARG A 214 9.13 17.20 -16.86
N GLY A 215 9.08 15.95 -16.36
CA GLY A 215 10.26 15.08 -16.27
C GLY A 215 11.32 15.58 -15.28
N LYS A 216 10.91 16.32 -14.25
CA LYS A 216 11.81 16.82 -13.17
C LYS A 216 11.76 15.96 -11.91
N ALA A 217 10.64 15.25 -11.68
CA ALA A 217 10.49 14.33 -10.57
C ALA A 217 11.62 13.29 -10.59
N GLN A 218 12.23 13.06 -9.42
CA GLN A 218 13.35 12.12 -9.28
C GLN A 218 12.84 10.79 -8.75
N TYR A 219 13.14 9.72 -9.47
CA TYR A 219 12.97 8.33 -9.03
C TYR A 219 14.33 7.73 -8.68
N GLY A 220 14.35 6.58 -8.00
CA GLY A 220 15.59 5.90 -7.62
C GLY A 220 16.50 5.61 -8.83
N ILE A 221 15.87 5.28 -9.97
CA ILE A 221 16.59 4.94 -11.20
C ILE A 221 17.28 6.14 -11.85
N ASP A 222 16.81 7.36 -11.56
CA ASP A 222 17.34 8.59 -12.11
C ASP A 222 18.60 9.06 -11.38
N PHE A 223 18.84 8.59 -10.16
CA PHE A 223 19.95 9.05 -9.32
C PHE A 223 21.30 8.91 -10.02
N GLN A 224 22.12 9.96 -10.00
CA GLN A 224 23.46 9.98 -10.58
C GLN A 224 24.46 10.51 -9.55
N THR A 225 25.69 9.98 -9.60
CA THR A 225 26.82 10.46 -8.82
C THR A 225 28.11 10.30 -9.62
N ALA A 226 29.21 10.93 -9.17
CA ALA A 226 30.50 10.79 -9.81
C ALA A 226 30.99 9.33 -9.77
N ASN A 227 31.61 8.87 -10.87
CA ASN A 227 32.14 7.52 -11.02
C ASN A 227 31.11 6.38 -10.85
N LEU A 228 29.82 6.67 -11.07
CA LEU A 228 28.75 5.68 -10.96
C LEU A 228 28.92 4.54 -11.98
N LYS A 229 29.00 3.31 -11.46
CA LYS A 229 28.95 2.08 -12.25
C LYS A 229 27.53 1.59 -12.40
N HIS A 230 27.26 0.85 -13.46
CA HIS A 230 25.94 0.28 -13.75
C HIS A 230 26.04 -1.24 -13.77
N ALA A 231 25.13 -1.93 -13.10
CA ALA A 231 25.05 -3.38 -13.09
C ALA A 231 23.68 -3.87 -13.56
N ALA A 232 23.70 -4.87 -14.44
CA ALA A 232 22.55 -5.71 -14.74
C ALA A 232 22.73 -7.04 -13.99
N ILE A 233 21.65 -7.60 -13.48
CA ILE A 233 21.65 -8.81 -12.64
C ILE A 233 20.76 -9.88 -13.27
N ALA A 234 21.18 -11.15 -13.13
CA ALA A 234 20.37 -12.34 -13.34
C ALA A 234 20.36 -13.15 -12.04
N VAL A 235 19.18 -13.36 -11.44
CA VAL A 235 19.02 -14.23 -10.27
C VAL A 235 18.76 -15.66 -10.75
N CYS A 236 19.16 -16.66 -9.96
CA CYS A 236 18.88 -18.06 -10.30
C CYS A 236 17.37 -18.25 -10.54
N PRO A 237 16.95 -18.82 -11.69
CA PRO A 237 15.53 -18.93 -12.06
C PRO A 237 14.75 -19.90 -11.18
N VAL A 238 15.45 -20.71 -10.38
CA VAL A 238 14.86 -21.58 -9.35
C VAL A 238 15.26 -21.06 -7.98
N LEU A 239 14.26 -20.77 -7.14
CA LEU A 239 14.47 -20.28 -5.78
C LEU A 239 15.32 -21.26 -4.96
N GLY A 240 16.39 -20.78 -4.35
CA GLY A 240 17.34 -21.59 -3.57
C GLY A 240 18.46 -22.23 -4.40
N GLY A 241 18.47 -22.06 -5.72
CA GLY A 241 19.60 -22.40 -6.58
C GLY A 241 20.69 -21.32 -6.59
N LYS A 242 21.80 -21.61 -7.28
CA LYS A 242 23.01 -20.78 -7.30
C LYS A 242 23.75 -20.81 -8.65
N PRO A 243 24.53 -19.78 -8.99
CA PRO A 243 25.41 -19.83 -10.16
C PRO A 243 26.59 -20.77 -9.89
N VAL A 244 26.96 -21.58 -10.89
CA VAL A 244 28.12 -22.49 -10.86
C VAL A 244 29.28 -21.93 -11.68
N ALA A 245 28.98 -21.46 -12.89
CA ALA A 245 29.97 -20.93 -13.82
C ALA A 245 29.34 -19.94 -14.79
N VAL A 246 30.18 -19.09 -15.38
CA VAL A 246 29.83 -18.11 -16.41
C VAL A 246 30.91 -18.08 -17.48
N ASP A 247 30.55 -17.72 -18.71
CA ASP A 247 31.51 -17.43 -19.79
C ASP A 247 32.10 -16.02 -19.60
N GLU A 248 33.06 -15.91 -18.68
CA GLU A 248 33.68 -14.62 -18.35
C GLU A 248 34.40 -13.98 -19.55
N ALA A 249 34.90 -14.79 -20.49
CA ALA A 249 35.57 -14.29 -21.69
C ALA A 249 34.57 -13.60 -22.63
N ALA A 250 33.41 -14.22 -22.88
CA ALA A 250 32.35 -13.61 -23.67
C ALA A 250 31.80 -12.33 -23.03
N ILE A 251 31.65 -12.31 -21.69
CA ILE A 251 31.22 -11.11 -20.95
C ILE A 251 32.23 -9.97 -21.12
N LYS A 252 33.53 -10.23 -20.89
CA LYS A 252 34.60 -9.22 -20.98
C LYS A 252 34.87 -8.74 -22.41
N ALA A 253 34.47 -9.49 -23.42
CA ALA A 253 34.54 -9.05 -24.82
C ALA A 253 33.57 -7.88 -25.13
N VAL A 254 32.53 -7.67 -24.30
CA VAL A 254 31.61 -6.55 -24.46
C VAL A 254 32.27 -5.25 -23.99
N ARG A 255 32.47 -4.31 -24.93
CA ARG A 255 33.04 -2.99 -24.62
C ARG A 255 32.26 -2.28 -23.50
N GLY A 256 33.01 -1.82 -22.49
CA GLY A 256 32.51 -1.09 -21.33
C GLY A 256 32.17 -1.98 -20.13
N VAL A 257 32.22 -3.32 -20.28
CA VAL A 257 32.17 -4.23 -19.13
C VAL A 257 33.45 -4.10 -18.32
N GLN A 258 33.30 -3.96 -17.01
CA GLN A 258 34.40 -3.78 -16.07
C GLN A 258 34.62 -5.02 -15.20
N GLN A 259 33.53 -5.65 -14.75
CA GLN A 259 33.59 -6.72 -13.76
C GLN A 259 32.37 -7.65 -13.88
N VAL A 260 32.58 -8.92 -13.55
CA VAL A 260 31.51 -9.90 -13.30
C VAL A 260 31.50 -10.22 -11.81
N VAL A 261 30.34 -10.20 -11.19
CA VAL A 261 30.13 -10.45 -9.77
C VAL A 261 29.22 -11.66 -9.63
N LEU A 262 29.66 -12.66 -8.88
CA LEU A 262 28.83 -13.80 -8.48
C LEU A 262 28.46 -13.61 -7.01
N THR A 263 27.17 -13.72 -6.70
CA THR A 263 26.68 -13.88 -5.33
C THR A 263 26.29 -15.34 -5.09
N ASP A 264 25.77 -15.64 -3.90
CA ASP A 264 25.22 -16.94 -3.52
C ASP A 264 24.06 -17.40 -4.42
N GLU A 265 23.31 -16.48 -5.02
CA GLU A 265 22.15 -16.83 -5.87
C GLU A 265 22.07 -16.09 -7.22
N ALA A 266 23.00 -15.17 -7.53
CA ALA A 266 22.89 -14.31 -8.70
C ALA A 266 24.22 -14.02 -9.40
N VAL A 267 24.13 -13.62 -10.67
CA VAL A 267 25.23 -13.08 -11.48
C VAL A 267 24.92 -11.62 -11.81
N ALA A 268 25.84 -10.71 -11.53
CA ALA A 268 25.75 -9.33 -11.96
C ALA A 268 26.92 -8.94 -12.86
N VAL A 269 26.64 -8.23 -13.95
CA VAL A 269 27.66 -7.68 -14.85
C VAL A 269 27.72 -6.17 -14.66
N VAL A 270 28.88 -5.68 -14.22
CA VAL A 270 29.15 -4.28 -13.92
C VAL A 270 29.86 -3.62 -15.10
N ALA A 271 29.39 -2.45 -15.51
CA ALA A 271 29.86 -1.74 -16.70
C ALA A 271 29.76 -0.22 -16.56
N ASP A 272 30.30 0.49 -17.56
CA ASP A 272 30.27 1.96 -17.66
C ASP A 272 28.83 2.52 -17.76
N ASN A 273 27.90 1.73 -18.31
CA ASN A 273 26.51 2.11 -18.52
C ASN A 273 25.61 0.88 -18.56
N THR A 274 24.30 1.10 -18.36
CA THR A 274 23.28 0.04 -18.31
C THR A 274 23.27 -0.84 -19.57
N TRP A 275 23.46 -0.26 -20.76
CA TRP A 275 23.41 -1.04 -22.00
C TRP A 275 24.58 -2.02 -22.13
N ALA A 276 25.79 -1.60 -21.75
CA ALA A 276 26.96 -2.47 -21.72
C ALA A 276 26.79 -3.61 -20.69
N ALA A 277 26.27 -3.28 -19.49
CA ALA A 277 25.96 -4.27 -18.46
C ALA A 277 24.97 -5.33 -18.94
N MET A 278 23.85 -4.91 -19.53
CA MET A 278 22.83 -5.81 -20.07
C MET A 278 23.37 -6.70 -21.20
N LYS A 279 24.17 -6.14 -22.12
CA LYS A 279 24.80 -6.94 -23.20
C LYS A 279 25.78 -7.96 -22.65
N GLY A 280 26.59 -7.59 -21.66
CA GLY A 280 27.51 -8.51 -21.01
C GLY A 280 26.75 -9.64 -20.30
N LEU A 281 25.68 -9.32 -19.56
CA LEU A 281 24.86 -10.34 -18.90
C LEU A 281 24.22 -11.32 -19.89
N ARG A 282 23.74 -10.84 -21.05
CA ARG A 282 23.22 -11.72 -22.12
C ARG A 282 24.28 -12.65 -22.73
N ALA A 283 25.56 -12.26 -22.67
CA ALA A 283 26.67 -13.08 -23.15
C ALA A 283 27.16 -14.12 -22.11
N ALA A 284 26.65 -14.06 -20.87
CA ALA A 284 27.23 -14.78 -19.73
C ALA A 284 27.10 -16.31 -19.78
N SER A 285 26.17 -16.87 -20.56
CA SER A 285 25.94 -18.32 -20.66
C SER A 285 25.97 -19.00 -19.29
N ILE A 286 25.16 -18.49 -18.35
CA ILE A 286 25.24 -18.85 -16.94
C ILE A 286 24.85 -20.32 -16.75
N GLN A 287 25.70 -21.07 -16.07
CA GLN A 287 25.41 -22.42 -15.60
C GLN A 287 24.87 -22.35 -14.18
N TRP A 288 23.67 -22.88 -13.99
CA TRP A 288 22.98 -22.88 -12.71
C TRP A 288 22.98 -24.27 -12.08
N ASP A 289 23.10 -24.30 -10.75
CA ASP A 289 22.64 -25.41 -9.92
C ASP A 289 21.28 -25.00 -9.37
N PHE A 290 20.22 -25.64 -9.86
CA PHE A 290 18.83 -25.26 -9.53
C PHE A 290 18.39 -25.69 -8.13
N GLY A 291 19.17 -26.53 -7.43
CA GLY A 291 18.85 -26.96 -6.08
C GLY A 291 17.52 -27.73 -5.95
N ASP A 292 17.00 -27.78 -4.72
CA ASP A 292 15.90 -28.70 -4.34
C ASP A 292 14.54 -28.35 -4.96
N ASN A 293 14.35 -27.12 -5.42
CA ASN A 293 13.08 -26.65 -5.95
C ASN A 293 12.95 -26.85 -7.47
N ALA A 294 13.93 -27.48 -8.13
CA ALA A 294 13.96 -27.66 -9.59
C ALA A 294 12.82 -28.50 -10.17
N SER A 295 12.05 -29.19 -9.33
CA SER A 295 10.90 -30.02 -9.74
C SER A 295 9.54 -29.39 -9.42
N VAL A 296 9.51 -28.23 -8.76
CA VAL A 296 8.24 -27.59 -8.35
C VAL A 296 7.42 -27.20 -9.57
N GLY A 297 6.15 -27.59 -9.57
CA GLY A 297 5.18 -27.21 -10.59
C GLY A 297 3.90 -26.64 -9.99
N MET A 298 3.17 -25.84 -10.77
CA MET A 298 1.92 -25.23 -10.32
C MET A 298 0.87 -26.26 -9.89
N GLU A 299 0.81 -27.42 -10.56
CA GLU A 299 -0.11 -28.50 -10.19
C GLU A 299 0.15 -29.03 -8.77
N GLU A 300 1.41 -29.21 -8.38
CA GLU A 300 1.80 -29.64 -7.02
C GLU A 300 1.31 -28.62 -5.97
N VAL A 301 1.50 -27.33 -6.25
CA VAL A 301 1.07 -26.25 -5.34
C VAL A 301 -0.45 -26.23 -5.16
N VAL A 302 -1.22 -26.37 -6.25
CA VAL A 302 -2.70 -26.41 -6.17
C VAL A 302 -3.18 -27.66 -5.45
N GLN A 303 -2.58 -28.83 -5.71
CA GLN A 303 -2.93 -30.08 -5.04
C GLN A 303 -2.66 -30.02 -3.53
N GLN A 304 -1.55 -29.41 -3.12
CA GLN A 304 -1.25 -29.18 -1.71
C GLN A 304 -2.32 -28.31 -1.05
N LEU A 305 -2.68 -27.18 -1.67
CA LEU A 305 -3.73 -26.29 -1.18
C LEU A 305 -5.10 -26.95 -1.11
N ASP A 306 -5.47 -27.75 -2.12
CA ASP A 306 -6.72 -28.51 -2.14
C ASP A 306 -6.81 -29.49 -0.96
N SER A 307 -5.74 -30.26 -0.72
CA SER A 307 -5.65 -31.19 0.40
C SER A 307 -5.68 -30.48 1.76
N GLU A 308 -4.88 -29.43 1.91
CA GLU A 308 -4.77 -28.67 3.16
C GLU A 308 -6.07 -27.93 3.52
N SER A 309 -6.78 -27.40 2.53
CA SER A 309 -8.06 -26.69 2.74
C SER A 309 -9.19 -27.59 3.27
N GLN A 310 -9.05 -28.92 3.22
CA GLN A 310 -10.02 -29.84 3.83
C GLN A 310 -9.86 -29.93 5.35
N GLN A 311 -8.67 -29.59 5.86
CA GLN A 311 -8.34 -29.64 7.27
C GLN A 311 -8.74 -28.33 7.99
N SER A 312 -9.00 -28.39 9.29
CA SER A 312 -9.35 -27.20 10.08
C SER A 312 -8.23 -26.15 10.12
N GLY A 313 -8.61 -24.87 10.17
CA GLY A 313 -7.68 -23.74 10.36
C GLY A 313 -7.73 -23.13 11.76
N GLY A 314 -6.93 -22.08 11.97
CA GLY A 314 -7.06 -21.20 13.14
C GLY A 314 -8.38 -20.42 13.09
N LEU A 315 -9.06 -20.28 14.22
CA LEU A 315 -10.38 -19.64 14.30
C LEU A 315 -10.25 -18.11 14.33
N ALA A 316 -10.64 -17.45 13.24
CA ALA A 316 -10.68 -16.00 13.14
C ALA A 316 -12.00 -15.40 13.66
N ARG A 317 -13.12 -16.13 13.49
CA ARG A 317 -14.45 -15.80 14.00
C ARG A 317 -15.28 -17.07 14.17
N ASN A 318 -16.11 -17.14 15.21
CA ASN A 318 -16.99 -18.28 15.46
C ASN A 318 -18.19 -17.84 16.32
N ASP A 319 -19.22 -17.32 15.67
CA ASP A 319 -20.46 -16.87 16.29
C ASP A 319 -21.56 -17.91 16.03
N GLY A 320 -22.37 -18.22 17.05
CA GLY A 320 -23.43 -19.22 16.95
C GLY A 320 -22.93 -20.66 16.79
N ASP A 321 -23.79 -21.52 16.25
CA ASP A 321 -23.51 -22.94 15.99
C ASP A 321 -23.71 -23.25 14.51
N VAL A 322 -22.67 -22.94 13.72
CA VAL A 322 -22.64 -23.10 12.26
C VAL A 322 -22.85 -24.54 11.82
N GLU A 323 -22.30 -25.51 12.55
CA GLU A 323 -22.43 -26.93 12.20
C GLU A 323 -23.87 -27.39 12.33
N LYS A 324 -24.53 -27.05 13.45
CA LYS A 324 -25.96 -27.33 13.64
C LYS A 324 -26.82 -26.58 12.64
N ALA A 325 -26.53 -25.31 12.38
CA ALA A 325 -27.30 -24.51 11.43
C ALA A 325 -27.20 -25.04 9.99
N LEU A 326 -26.00 -25.41 9.54
CA LEU A 326 -25.79 -26.15 8.28
C LEU A 326 -26.56 -27.47 8.29
N ALA A 327 -26.50 -28.22 9.40
CA ALA A 327 -27.20 -29.48 9.53
C ALA A 327 -28.72 -29.36 9.30
N SER A 328 -29.32 -28.26 9.78
CA SER A 328 -30.75 -27.97 9.66
C SER A 328 -31.17 -27.18 8.40
N ALA A 329 -30.23 -26.72 7.58
CA ALA A 329 -30.54 -25.87 6.44
C ALA A 329 -31.40 -26.61 5.38
N THR A 330 -32.36 -25.88 4.80
CA THR A 330 -33.22 -26.39 3.71
C THR A 330 -32.43 -26.54 2.42
N THR A 331 -31.60 -25.54 2.10
CA THR A 331 -30.66 -25.61 0.98
C THR A 331 -29.24 -25.47 1.51
N ARG A 332 -28.35 -26.36 1.08
CA ARG A 332 -26.91 -26.28 1.37
C ARG A 332 -26.12 -25.98 0.11
N LEU A 333 -25.16 -25.08 0.24
CA LEU A 333 -24.26 -24.65 -0.82
C LEU A 333 -22.83 -24.90 -0.36
N GLU A 334 -22.00 -25.36 -1.29
CA GLU A 334 -20.57 -25.51 -1.10
C GLU A 334 -19.86 -25.03 -2.37
N ALA A 335 -18.80 -24.25 -2.21
CA ALA A 335 -18.00 -23.76 -3.31
C ALA A 335 -16.52 -23.69 -2.93
N VAL A 336 -15.67 -23.89 -3.94
CA VAL A 336 -14.24 -23.67 -3.87
C VAL A 336 -13.91 -22.48 -4.77
N TYR A 337 -13.14 -21.53 -4.25
CA TYR A 337 -12.63 -20.39 -5.01
C TYR A 337 -11.12 -20.43 -5.09
N GLN A 338 -10.59 -20.11 -6.27
CA GLN A 338 -9.16 -20.14 -6.54
C GLN A 338 -8.68 -18.81 -7.13
N LEU A 339 -7.58 -18.33 -6.59
CA LEU A 339 -6.93 -17.11 -7.04
C LEU A 339 -5.44 -17.37 -7.26
N PRO A 340 -4.88 -16.92 -8.39
CA PRO A 340 -3.53 -17.29 -8.77
C PRO A 340 -2.52 -16.41 -8.03
N PHE A 341 -1.26 -16.83 -8.10
CA PHE A 341 -0.14 -15.94 -7.84
C PHE A 341 -0.20 -14.73 -8.79
N LEU A 342 0.07 -13.53 -8.27
CA LEU A 342 0.11 -12.29 -9.06
C LEU A 342 1.41 -11.53 -8.82
N SER A 343 2.03 -11.06 -9.89
CA SER A 343 3.09 -10.04 -9.81
C SER A 343 2.50 -8.64 -9.67
N HIS A 344 3.21 -7.76 -8.96
CA HIS A 344 2.88 -6.35 -8.84
C HIS A 344 3.07 -5.57 -10.13
N ALA A 345 4.08 -5.99 -10.91
CA ALA A 345 4.52 -5.38 -12.16
C ALA A 345 4.53 -3.83 -12.18
N PRO A 346 5.20 -3.15 -11.22
CA PRO A 346 5.31 -1.69 -11.22
C PRO A 346 6.04 -1.20 -12.46
N MET A 347 5.67 -0.05 -13.04
CA MET A 347 6.28 0.42 -14.30
C MET A 347 7.79 0.64 -14.20
N GLU A 348 8.27 1.10 -13.06
CA GLU A 348 9.70 1.14 -12.72
C GLU A 348 10.14 -0.21 -12.11
N PRO A 349 11.03 -0.98 -12.79
CA PRO A 349 11.60 -2.19 -12.22
C PRO A 349 12.48 -1.93 -10.99
N MET A 350 12.77 -2.97 -10.23
CA MET A 350 13.64 -2.87 -9.06
C MET A 350 15.02 -2.30 -9.43
N ASN A 351 15.42 -1.29 -8.67
CA ASN A 351 16.67 -0.59 -8.86
C ASN A 351 17.13 0.03 -7.54
N TYR A 352 18.44 -0.04 -7.30
CA TYR A 352 19.09 0.60 -6.16
C TYR A 352 20.51 1.01 -6.55
N THR A 353 20.89 2.24 -6.18
CA THR A 353 22.30 2.65 -6.17
C THR A 353 22.85 2.45 -4.77
N VAL A 354 24.02 1.85 -4.66
CA VAL A 354 24.66 1.58 -3.37
C VAL A 354 26.11 2.04 -3.41
N GLU A 355 26.54 2.73 -2.37
CA GLU A 355 27.93 3.08 -2.11
C GLU A 355 28.32 2.64 -0.71
N ILE A 356 29.40 1.85 -0.61
CA ILE A 356 29.88 1.28 0.65
C ILE A 356 31.33 1.70 0.87
N THR A 357 31.59 2.20 2.08
CA THR A 357 32.93 2.45 2.62
C THR A 357 33.06 1.73 3.97
N ASP A 358 34.27 1.72 4.54
CA ASP A 358 34.53 1.12 5.86
C ASP A 358 33.70 1.73 7.01
N LYS A 359 33.11 2.92 6.80
CA LYS A 359 32.41 3.69 7.85
C LYS A 359 30.99 4.09 7.49
N ARG A 360 30.53 3.85 6.26
CA ARG A 360 29.28 4.40 5.76
C ARG A 360 28.75 3.59 4.59
N CYS A 361 27.44 3.35 4.59
CA CYS A 361 26.70 2.79 3.46
C CYS A 361 25.53 3.69 3.09
N ASP A 362 25.49 4.17 1.85
CA ASP A 362 24.36 4.88 1.29
C ASP A 362 23.63 4.00 0.29
N VAL A 363 22.30 4.00 0.38
CA VAL A 363 21.42 3.33 -0.57
C VAL A 363 20.44 4.37 -1.11
N TRP A 364 20.39 4.55 -2.44
CA TRP A 364 19.40 5.40 -3.11
C TRP A 364 18.43 4.52 -3.89
N GLY A 365 17.13 4.69 -3.61
CA GLY A 365 16.07 3.93 -4.26
C GLY A 365 14.72 4.14 -3.59
N GLY A 366 13.68 3.53 -4.15
CA GLY A 366 12.33 3.54 -3.56
C GLY A 366 12.13 2.41 -2.56
N CYS A 367 11.65 2.72 -1.36
CA CYS A 367 11.40 1.78 -0.27
C CYS A 367 10.16 2.18 0.55
N GLN A 368 9.30 1.21 0.89
CA GLN A 368 8.13 1.41 1.75
C GLN A 368 8.41 1.09 3.24
N THR A 369 9.55 0.49 3.57
CA THR A 369 9.91 -0.08 4.89
C THR A 369 11.27 0.42 5.39
N LEU A 370 11.40 1.73 5.64
CA LEU A 370 12.70 2.40 5.83
C LEU A 370 13.55 1.85 6.97
N THR A 371 12.99 1.63 8.16
CA THR A 371 13.77 1.11 9.29
C THR A 371 14.15 -0.34 9.13
N LEU A 372 13.31 -1.15 8.47
CA LEU A 372 13.63 -2.54 8.16
C LEU A 372 14.75 -2.62 7.11
N ALA A 373 14.70 -1.76 6.10
CA ALA A 373 15.75 -1.59 5.12
C ALA A 373 17.09 -1.24 5.77
N GLN A 374 17.11 -0.21 6.63
CA GLN A 374 18.34 0.20 7.34
C GLN A 374 18.92 -0.94 8.17
N ALA A 375 18.09 -1.64 8.95
CA ALA A 375 18.52 -2.77 9.76
C ALA A 375 19.08 -3.92 8.90
N THR A 376 18.43 -4.23 7.78
CA THR A 376 18.86 -5.29 6.86
C THR A 376 20.21 -4.94 6.21
N VAL A 377 20.39 -3.70 5.76
CA VAL A 377 21.64 -3.25 5.15
C VAL A 377 22.77 -3.20 6.18
N ALA A 378 22.50 -2.77 7.42
CA ALA A 378 23.45 -2.82 8.53
C ALA A 378 23.93 -4.27 8.78
N GLN A 379 23.00 -5.24 8.82
CA GLN A 379 23.34 -6.65 8.97
C GLN A 379 24.21 -7.17 7.81
N LEU A 380 23.88 -6.83 6.56
CA LEU A 380 24.63 -7.30 5.39
C LEU A 380 26.04 -6.71 5.29
N THR A 381 26.20 -5.45 5.71
CA THR A 381 27.47 -4.71 5.64
C THR A 381 28.34 -4.92 6.88
N GLY A 382 27.74 -5.24 8.02
CA GLY A 382 28.42 -5.25 9.32
C GLY A 382 28.62 -3.85 9.93
N LEU A 383 28.12 -2.80 9.27
CA LEU A 383 28.14 -1.44 9.78
C LEU A 383 27.06 -1.25 10.85
N PRO A 384 27.26 -0.35 11.83
CA PRO A 384 26.21 -0.04 12.78
C PRO A 384 25.08 0.76 12.08
N PRO A 385 23.80 0.64 12.52
CA PRO A 385 22.66 1.23 11.82
C PRO A 385 22.77 2.74 11.54
N GLU A 386 23.38 3.52 12.44
CA GLU A 386 23.61 4.95 12.29
C GLU A 386 24.57 5.32 11.14
N SER A 387 25.33 4.34 10.64
CA SER A 387 26.21 4.49 9.48
C SER A 387 25.55 4.08 8.16
N VAL A 388 24.26 3.72 8.20
CA VAL A 388 23.48 3.26 7.05
C VAL A 388 22.37 4.26 6.73
N PHE A 389 22.40 4.80 5.51
CA PHE A 389 21.49 5.84 5.05
C PHE A 389 20.63 5.32 3.89
N ILE A 390 19.31 5.25 4.12
CA ILE A 390 18.33 4.91 3.09
C ILE A 390 17.76 6.22 2.53
N ASN A 391 18.28 6.64 1.38
CA ASN A 391 17.85 7.84 0.67
C ASN A 391 16.64 7.49 -0.19
N ASN A 392 15.43 7.74 0.34
CA ASN A 392 14.18 7.31 -0.28
C ASN A 392 13.72 8.26 -1.41
N PHE A 393 13.41 7.70 -2.57
CA PHE A 393 12.91 8.45 -3.73
C PHE A 393 11.43 8.18 -3.99
N LEU A 394 10.84 8.97 -4.89
CA LEU A 394 9.55 8.61 -5.51
C LEU A 394 9.67 7.24 -6.20
N MET A 395 8.54 6.55 -6.30
CA MET A 395 8.47 5.21 -6.90
C MET A 395 7.57 5.22 -8.13
N GLY A 396 8.02 4.57 -9.22
CA GLY A 396 7.25 4.37 -10.45
C GLY A 396 6.21 3.26 -10.31
N GLY A 397 5.44 3.30 -9.22
CA GLY A 397 4.58 2.23 -8.74
C GLY A 397 5.28 1.32 -7.72
N ALA A 398 4.49 0.73 -6.84
CA ALA A 398 4.98 -0.30 -5.92
C ALA A 398 3.95 -1.41 -5.75
N PHE A 399 2.70 -1.05 -5.45
CA PHE A 399 1.58 -2.00 -5.33
C PHE A 399 1.83 -3.14 -4.32
N GLY A 400 2.79 -2.99 -3.40
CA GLY A 400 3.27 -4.01 -2.47
C GLY A 400 4.70 -4.48 -2.76
N ARG A 401 5.19 -4.36 -4.00
CA ARG A 401 6.52 -4.83 -4.45
C ARG A 401 7.69 -4.31 -3.62
N ARG A 402 7.61 -3.04 -3.19
CA ARG A 402 8.68 -2.31 -2.47
C ARG A 402 8.47 -2.30 -0.95
N LEU A 403 7.57 -3.13 -0.43
CA LEU A 403 7.59 -3.56 0.98
C LEU A 403 8.70 -4.60 1.21
N GLU A 404 8.98 -5.41 0.19
CA GLU A 404 10.08 -6.38 0.20
C GLU A 404 11.42 -5.71 -0.11
N LEU A 405 12.50 -6.31 0.42
CA LEU A 405 13.85 -5.76 0.38
C LEU A 405 14.80 -6.55 -0.53
N ASP A 406 14.30 -7.57 -1.23
CA ASP A 406 15.06 -8.46 -2.11
C ASP A 406 15.94 -7.71 -3.11
N GLY A 407 15.38 -6.76 -3.87
CA GLY A 407 16.17 -5.98 -4.83
C GLY A 407 17.28 -5.15 -4.16
N MET A 408 17.04 -4.65 -2.94
CA MET A 408 18.03 -3.91 -2.15
C MET A 408 19.11 -4.84 -1.61
N ILE A 409 18.74 -6.03 -1.11
CA ILE A 409 19.65 -7.07 -0.63
C ILE A 409 20.60 -7.48 -1.76
N HIS A 410 20.08 -7.78 -2.95
CA HIS A 410 20.91 -8.10 -4.11
C HIS A 410 21.85 -6.95 -4.48
N ALA A 411 21.36 -5.71 -4.48
CA ALA A 411 22.18 -4.54 -4.79
C ALA A 411 23.34 -4.38 -3.80
N VAL A 412 23.10 -4.56 -2.50
CA VAL A 412 24.14 -4.51 -1.47
C VAL A 412 25.13 -5.67 -1.60
N LYS A 413 24.66 -6.90 -1.86
CA LYS A 413 25.54 -8.06 -2.11
C LYS A 413 26.49 -7.83 -3.30
N VAL A 414 26.00 -7.20 -4.37
CA VAL A 414 26.81 -6.80 -5.52
C VAL A 414 27.79 -5.68 -5.13
N ALA A 415 27.31 -4.63 -4.46
CA ALA A 415 28.12 -3.47 -4.08
C ALA A 415 29.29 -3.82 -3.14
N LYS A 416 29.13 -4.82 -2.26
CA LYS A 416 30.23 -5.32 -1.41
C LYS A 416 31.43 -5.83 -2.20
N GLN A 417 31.25 -6.15 -3.48
CA GLN A 417 32.29 -6.67 -4.37
C GLN A 417 32.75 -5.64 -5.42
N VAL A 418 32.21 -4.41 -5.39
CA VAL A 418 32.48 -3.36 -6.39
C VAL A 418 33.05 -2.13 -5.69
N GLN A 419 34.17 -1.61 -6.19
CA GLN A 419 34.74 -0.37 -5.66
C GLN A 419 33.90 0.86 -6.05
N GLY A 420 33.49 1.68 -5.10
CA GLY A 420 32.71 2.90 -5.36
C GLY A 420 31.23 2.65 -5.68
N PRO A 421 30.48 3.69 -6.08
CA PRO A 421 29.04 3.61 -6.25
C PRO A 421 28.65 2.72 -7.44
N VAL A 422 27.67 1.82 -7.23
CA VAL A 422 27.09 0.97 -8.27
C VAL A 422 25.57 1.01 -8.24
N LYS A 423 24.96 1.25 -9.40
CA LYS A 423 23.51 1.14 -9.62
C LYS A 423 23.17 -0.23 -10.18
N VAL A 424 22.49 -1.05 -9.39
CA VAL A 424 21.98 -2.36 -9.81
C VAL A 424 20.55 -2.20 -10.31
N ILE A 425 20.31 -2.62 -11.55
CA ILE A 425 19.02 -2.51 -12.23
C ILE A 425 18.56 -3.90 -12.64
N TRP A 426 17.34 -4.25 -12.28
CA TRP A 426 16.66 -5.44 -12.75
C TRP A 426 16.00 -5.15 -14.11
N SER A 427 16.01 -6.13 -15.01
CA SER A 427 15.14 -6.04 -16.19
C SER A 427 13.69 -6.27 -15.77
N ARG A 428 12.75 -6.05 -16.70
CA ARG A 428 11.34 -6.40 -16.45
C ARG A 428 11.19 -7.90 -16.22
N GLU A 429 11.91 -8.70 -16.99
CA GLU A 429 11.95 -10.16 -16.89
C GLU A 429 12.37 -10.59 -15.50
N GLU A 430 13.46 -10.03 -14.98
CA GLU A 430 13.93 -10.31 -13.62
C GLU A 430 12.89 -9.90 -12.56
N ASP A 431 12.27 -8.72 -12.70
CA ASP A 431 11.27 -8.22 -11.75
C ASP A 431 10.00 -9.09 -11.71
N ILE A 432 9.57 -9.64 -12.86
CA ILE A 432 8.44 -10.56 -12.91
C ILE A 432 8.83 -11.95 -12.43
N GLN A 433 10.00 -12.48 -12.81
CA GLN A 433 10.38 -13.88 -12.54
C GLN A 433 10.92 -14.13 -11.13
N HIS A 434 11.37 -13.08 -10.43
CA HIS A 434 11.93 -13.18 -9.08
C HIS A 434 11.21 -12.32 -8.05
N GLY A 435 10.02 -11.81 -8.40
CA GLY A 435 9.19 -11.05 -7.48
C GLY A 435 8.68 -11.91 -6.33
N PHE A 436 8.24 -11.24 -5.26
CA PHE A 436 7.35 -11.85 -4.29
C PHE A 436 5.93 -11.71 -4.81
N TYR A 437 5.18 -12.80 -4.89
CA TYR A 437 3.85 -12.78 -5.51
C TYR A 437 2.74 -12.60 -4.49
N ARG A 438 1.59 -12.04 -4.89
CA ARG A 438 0.36 -12.28 -4.13
C ARG A 438 0.19 -13.78 -3.94
N PRO A 439 -0.14 -14.31 -2.75
CA PRO A 439 -0.32 -15.74 -2.58
C PRO A 439 -1.38 -16.33 -3.53
N TYR A 440 -1.21 -17.60 -3.85
CA TYR A 440 -2.31 -18.41 -4.36
C TYR A 440 -3.26 -18.68 -3.19
N TYR A 441 -4.56 -18.44 -3.39
CA TYR A 441 -5.59 -18.73 -2.40
C TYR A 441 -6.52 -19.83 -2.90
N TYR A 442 -6.88 -20.73 -1.98
CA TYR A 442 -7.78 -21.85 -2.21
C TYR A 442 -8.80 -21.92 -1.07
N ASP A 443 -9.91 -21.23 -1.26
CA ASP A 443 -10.88 -21.01 -0.19
C ASP A 443 -12.08 -21.91 -0.36
N ARG A 444 -12.55 -22.48 0.75
CA ARG A 444 -13.79 -23.27 0.80
C ARG A 444 -14.86 -22.51 1.55
N LEU A 445 -16.05 -22.44 0.96
CA LEU A 445 -17.20 -21.78 1.55
C LEU A 445 -18.37 -22.75 1.61
N TRP A 446 -19.08 -22.72 2.73
CA TRP A 446 -20.33 -23.43 2.96
C TRP A 446 -21.41 -22.45 3.41
N GLY A 447 -22.60 -22.59 2.83
CA GLY A 447 -23.76 -21.76 3.11
C GLY A 447 -24.98 -22.62 3.38
N GLY A 448 -25.77 -22.24 4.36
CA GLY A 448 -27.07 -22.85 4.63
C GLY A 448 -28.17 -21.81 4.47
N LEU A 449 -29.22 -22.12 3.71
CA LEU A 449 -30.42 -21.30 3.57
C LEU A 449 -31.64 -21.99 4.21
N ASP A 450 -32.55 -21.21 4.79
CA ASP A 450 -33.88 -21.68 5.19
C ASP A 450 -34.85 -21.81 3.99
N ALA A 451 -36.12 -22.08 4.27
CA ALA A 451 -37.14 -22.27 3.24
C ALA A 451 -37.50 -20.97 2.50
N GLU A 452 -37.29 -19.82 3.15
CA GLU A 452 -37.50 -18.48 2.61
C GLU A 452 -36.26 -17.96 1.85
N GLY A 453 -35.15 -18.69 1.90
CA GLY A 453 -33.89 -18.34 1.24
C GLY A 453 -32.99 -17.41 2.05
N LYS A 454 -33.27 -17.18 3.34
CA LYS A 454 -32.41 -16.41 4.24
C LYS A 454 -31.20 -17.28 4.66
N PRO A 455 -29.98 -16.72 4.72
CA PRO A 455 -28.82 -17.41 5.28
C PRO A 455 -29.05 -17.74 6.77
N VAL A 456 -28.91 -19.02 7.10
CA VAL A 456 -28.89 -19.51 8.49
C VAL A 456 -27.49 -19.92 8.93
N ALA A 457 -26.57 -20.18 7.99
CA ALA A 457 -25.20 -20.54 8.30
C ALA A 457 -24.22 -20.01 7.24
N TRP A 458 -23.08 -19.51 7.70
CA TRP A 458 -21.94 -19.10 6.88
C TRP A 458 -20.66 -19.72 7.43
N PHE A 459 -19.94 -20.47 6.61
CA PHE A 459 -18.60 -20.96 6.94
C PHE A 459 -17.63 -20.64 5.81
N HIS A 460 -16.57 -19.91 6.10
CA HIS A 460 -15.49 -19.62 5.16
C HIS A 460 -14.16 -20.07 5.73
N ARG A 461 -13.48 -20.98 5.04
CA ARG A 461 -12.10 -21.35 5.31
C ARG A 461 -11.19 -20.74 4.26
N VAL A 462 -10.36 -19.81 4.69
CA VAL A 462 -9.29 -19.20 3.90
C VAL A 462 -8.08 -20.13 3.91
N SER A 463 -7.52 -20.47 2.75
CA SER A 463 -6.27 -21.26 2.68
C SER A 463 -5.23 -20.61 1.77
N GLY A 464 -4.05 -20.35 2.30
CA GLY A 464 -2.94 -19.72 1.57
C GLY A 464 -1.78 -19.32 2.48
N SER A 465 -0.80 -18.64 1.92
CA SER A 465 0.37 -18.15 2.66
C SER A 465 -0.01 -17.16 3.76
N SER A 466 0.75 -17.15 4.84
CA SER A 466 0.66 -16.08 5.85
C SER A 466 1.83 -15.12 5.69
N ILE A 467 1.54 -13.92 5.18
CA ILE A 467 2.55 -12.87 5.05
C ILE A 467 2.88 -12.30 6.43
N MET A 468 1.89 -12.17 7.32
CA MET A 468 2.11 -11.68 8.69
C MET A 468 2.99 -12.63 9.51
N ALA A 469 2.84 -13.95 9.38
CA ALA A 469 3.70 -14.90 10.07
C ALA A 469 5.18 -14.80 9.67
N ARG A 470 5.47 -14.33 8.44
CA ARG A 470 6.83 -14.07 7.97
C ARG A 470 7.34 -12.69 8.41
N ALA A 471 6.57 -11.65 8.11
CA ALA A 471 7.05 -10.27 8.23
C ALA A 471 6.90 -9.69 9.64
N PHE A 472 5.85 -10.10 10.37
CA PHE A 472 5.57 -9.64 11.73
C PHE A 472 5.04 -10.80 12.58
N PRO A 473 5.88 -11.78 12.96
CA PRO A 473 5.44 -13.03 13.59
C PRO A 473 4.56 -12.84 14.84
N GLY A 474 4.76 -11.75 15.59
CA GLY A 474 3.95 -11.41 16.77
C GLY A 474 2.49 -11.05 16.48
N ALA A 475 2.14 -10.74 15.22
CA ALA A 475 0.76 -10.51 14.79
C ALA A 475 0.04 -11.80 14.36
N PHE A 476 0.79 -12.89 14.12
CA PHE A 476 0.22 -14.20 13.80
C PHE A 476 -0.12 -14.95 15.09
N VAL A 477 -1.36 -14.83 15.53
CA VAL A 477 -1.82 -15.34 16.84
C VAL A 477 -2.85 -16.46 16.62
N ASN A 478 -2.72 -17.56 17.38
CA ASN A 478 -3.64 -18.71 17.34
C ASN A 478 -3.84 -19.31 15.94
N GLY A 479 -2.79 -19.30 15.11
CA GLY A 479 -2.85 -19.83 13.75
C GLY A 479 -3.59 -18.95 12.76
N VAL A 480 -3.85 -17.67 13.08
CA VAL A 480 -4.59 -16.73 12.23
C VAL A 480 -3.67 -15.62 11.74
N ASP A 481 -3.67 -15.40 10.42
CA ASP A 481 -3.16 -14.18 9.81
C ASP A 481 -4.30 -13.13 9.81
N PRO A 482 -4.19 -12.02 10.57
CA PRO A 482 -5.27 -11.04 10.66
C PRO A 482 -5.51 -10.31 9.34
N ASP A 483 -4.47 -10.13 8.52
CA ASP A 483 -4.60 -9.59 7.16
C ASP A 483 -5.25 -10.63 6.25
N GLY A 484 -4.77 -11.89 6.29
CA GLY A 484 -5.31 -12.98 5.48
C GLY A 484 -6.81 -13.27 5.68
N VAL A 485 -7.45 -12.81 6.76
CA VAL A 485 -8.89 -12.95 7.00
C VAL A 485 -9.68 -11.64 6.92
N GLU A 486 -9.03 -10.50 6.63
CA GLU A 486 -9.72 -9.21 6.49
C GLU A 486 -10.71 -9.27 5.30
N GLY A 487 -11.93 -8.78 5.50
CA GLY A 487 -13.03 -8.89 4.55
C GLY A 487 -13.84 -10.19 4.68
N ALA A 488 -13.23 -11.31 5.10
CA ALA A 488 -13.92 -12.56 5.40
C ALA A 488 -14.45 -12.60 6.83
N LYS A 489 -13.64 -12.13 7.80
CA LYS A 489 -13.96 -12.12 9.23
C LYS A 489 -15.15 -11.21 9.55
N GLU A 490 -15.20 -10.03 8.92
CA GLU A 490 -16.19 -8.98 9.17
C GLU A 490 -16.84 -8.54 7.86
N PRO A 491 -17.61 -9.42 7.19
CA PRO A 491 -18.34 -9.04 6.00
C PRO A 491 -19.40 -7.99 6.35
N PRO A 492 -19.87 -7.17 5.40
CA PRO A 492 -20.86 -6.11 5.67
C PRO A 492 -22.27 -6.64 6.00
N TYR A 493 -22.46 -7.95 6.08
CA TYR A 493 -23.74 -8.64 6.26
C TYR A 493 -23.89 -9.22 7.66
N GLU A 494 -25.14 -9.29 8.13
CA GLU A 494 -25.50 -9.94 9.39
C GLU A 494 -25.73 -11.45 9.18
N PHE A 495 -25.04 -12.27 9.97
CA PHE A 495 -25.23 -13.72 10.04
C PHE A 495 -25.43 -14.15 11.48
N ASP A 496 -26.49 -14.92 11.72
CA ASP A 496 -26.77 -15.47 13.06
C ASP A 496 -25.75 -16.57 13.45
N ASN A 497 -25.23 -17.30 12.46
CA ASN A 497 -24.19 -18.31 12.64
C ASN A 497 -23.09 -18.11 11.59
N ILE A 498 -21.90 -17.72 12.03
CA ILE A 498 -20.75 -17.47 11.16
C ILE A 498 -19.46 -18.04 11.75
N ARG A 499 -18.73 -18.78 10.92
CA ARG A 499 -17.40 -19.30 11.22
C ARG A 499 -16.43 -18.86 10.13
N VAL A 500 -15.26 -18.38 10.54
CA VAL A 500 -14.15 -18.05 9.63
C VAL A 500 -12.88 -18.69 10.16
N GLU A 501 -12.23 -19.48 9.31
CA GLU A 501 -10.97 -20.16 9.61
C GLU A 501 -9.86 -19.70 8.68
N PHE A 502 -8.62 -19.69 9.18
CA PHE A 502 -7.42 -19.48 8.39
C PHE A 502 -6.53 -20.72 8.43
N ARG A 503 -6.25 -21.31 7.26
CA ARG A 503 -5.31 -22.41 7.10
C ARG A 503 -4.07 -21.90 6.40
N ARG A 504 -2.97 -21.77 7.16
CA ARG A 504 -1.67 -21.39 6.61
C ARG A 504 -1.10 -22.52 5.76
N VAL A 505 -0.84 -22.23 4.48
CA VAL A 505 -0.20 -23.15 3.52
C VAL A 505 0.85 -22.36 2.75
N GLU A 506 2.12 -22.69 2.95
CA GLU A 506 3.23 -22.01 2.25
C GLU A 506 3.64 -22.82 1.01
N PRO A 507 3.67 -22.22 -0.19
CA PRO A 507 4.11 -22.90 -1.38
C PRO A 507 5.63 -23.13 -1.34
N ARG A 508 6.06 -24.35 -1.65
CA ARG A 508 7.49 -24.63 -1.84
C ARG A 508 8.00 -23.90 -3.08
N GLY A 509 9.19 -23.30 -3.00
CA GLY A 509 9.87 -22.72 -4.17
C GLY A 509 9.30 -21.39 -4.68
N VAL A 510 8.31 -20.79 -4.00
CA VAL A 510 7.68 -19.53 -4.40
C VAL A 510 7.64 -18.57 -3.22
N LEU A 511 8.08 -17.33 -3.43
CA LEU A 511 8.02 -16.28 -2.41
C LEU A 511 6.71 -15.50 -2.53
N THR A 512 6.10 -15.18 -1.39
CA THR A 512 4.81 -14.47 -1.36
C THR A 512 4.85 -13.19 -0.53
N SER A 513 4.18 -12.15 -0.98
CA SER A 513 4.05 -10.85 -0.30
C SER A 513 2.69 -10.20 -0.58
N TRP A 514 2.46 -9.09 0.10
CA TRP A 514 1.30 -8.25 -0.08
C TRP A 514 1.26 -7.72 -1.50
N TRP A 515 0.08 -7.73 -2.10
CA TRP A 515 -0.22 -7.13 -3.40
C TRP A 515 -1.41 -6.20 -3.22
N ARG A 516 -1.45 -5.08 -3.95
CA ARG A 516 -2.38 -3.97 -3.71
C ARG A 516 -3.80 -4.46 -3.44
N GLY A 517 -4.21 -4.31 -2.18
CA GLY A 517 -5.51 -4.68 -1.68
C GLY A 517 -5.53 -5.89 -0.75
N VAL A 518 -4.37 -6.50 -0.52
CA VAL A 518 -4.05 -7.28 0.68
C VAL A 518 -5.06 -8.42 0.91
N GLY A 519 -5.35 -8.79 2.15
CA GLY A 519 -6.43 -9.73 2.48
C GLY A 519 -7.75 -9.49 1.74
N PRO A 520 -8.29 -8.26 1.73
CA PRO A 520 -9.56 -7.99 1.06
C PRO A 520 -9.59 -8.35 -0.43
N THR A 521 -8.46 -8.31 -1.16
CA THR A 521 -8.47 -8.66 -2.60
C THR A 521 -8.86 -10.10 -2.91
N HIS A 522 -8.59 -11.03 -2.00
CA HIS A 522 -9.11 -12.37 -2.16
C HIS A 522 -10.46 -12.50 -1.48
N ASN A 523 -10.56 -12.16 -0.19
CA ASN A 523 -11.76 -12.40 0.60
C ASN A 523 -13.02 -11.73 0.03
N VAL A 524 -12.94 -10.49 -0.48
CA VAL A 524 -14.10 -9.80 -1.05
C VAL A 524 -14.63 -10.53 -2.30
N PHE A 525 -13.74 -11.11 -3.12
CA PHE A 525 -14.17 -11.95 -4.25
C PHE A 525 -14.95 -13.17 -3.77
N MET A 526 -14.40 -13.95 -2.83
CA MET A 526 -15.06 -15.15 -2.32
C MET A 526 -16.39 -14.84 -1.63
N VAL A 527 -16.41 -13.83 -0.74
CA VAL A 527 -17.60 -13.42 0.01
C VAL A 527 -18.70 -12.96 -0.94
N GLU A 528 -18.40 -12.02 -1.83
CA GLU A 528 -19.42 -11.42 -2.70
C GLU A 528 -19.89 -12.36 -3.81
N SER A 529 -19.02 -13.22 -4.33
CA SER A 529 -19.45 -14.24 -5.30
C SER A 529 -20.34 -15.30 -4.63
N PHE A 530 -20.03 -15.72 -3.40
CA PHE A 530 -20.84 -16.72 -2.70
C PHE A 530 -22.18 -16.15 -2.21
N ILE A 531 -22.22 -14.87 -1.82
CA ILE A 531 -23.49 -14.15 -1.56
C ILE A 531 -24.36 -14.13 -2.82
N ASP A 532 -23.77 -13.93 -3.99
CA ASP A 532 -24.50 -13.96 -5.26
C ASP A 532 -25.02 -15.35 -5.61
N GLU A 533 -24.27 -16.40 -5.29
CA GLU A 533 -24.72 -17.79 -5.42
C GLU A 533 -25.87 -18.11 -4.46
N MET A 534 -25.82 -17.63 -3.22
CA MET A 534 -26.93 -17.77 -2.26
C MET A 534 -28.19 -17.04 -2.76
N ALA A 535 -28.05 -15.83 -3.30
CA ALA A 535 -29.17 -15.11 -3.92
C ALA A 535 -29.79 -15.89 -5.08
N ALA A 536 -28.95 -16.48 -5.95
CA ALA A 536 -29.42 -17.31 -7.06
C ALA A 536 -30.13 -18.58 -6.59
N ALA A 537 -29.61 -19.26 -5.56
CA ALA A 537 -30.25 -20.43 -4.95
C ALA A 537 -31.60 -20.07 -4.30
N ALA A 538 -31.69 -18.90 -3.67
CA ALA A 538 -32.92 -18.33 -3.14
C ALA A 538 -33.87 -17.79 -4.23
N LYS A 539 -33.42 -17.73 -5.50
CA LYS A 539 -34.14 -17.13 -6.63
C LYS A 539 -34.53 -15.67 -6.38
N GLN A 540 -33.66 -14.92 -5.72
CA GLN A 540 -33.85 -13.51 -5.41
C GLN A 540 -32.90 -12.65 -6.24
N ASP A 541 -33.31 -11.40 -6.52
CA ASP A 541 -32.43 -10.40 -7.12
C ASP A 541 -31.20 -10.16 -6.21
N PRO A 542 -29.97 -10.24 -6.74
CA PRO A 542 -28.76 -10.22 -5.92
C PRO A 542 -28.50 -8.88 -5.22
N ALA A 543 -29.05 -7.77 -5.72
CA ALA A 543 -28.96 -6.48 -5.07
C ALA A 543 -29.93 -6.39 -3.88
N SER A 544 -31.19 -6.79 -4.10
CA SER A 544 -32.22 -6.85 -3.07
C SER A 544 -31.84 -7.82 -1.95
N TYR A 545 -31.24 -8.96 -2.31
CA TYR A 545 -30.72 -9.95 -1.36
C TYR A 545 -29.69 -9.32 -0.43
N ARG A 546 -28.67 -8.64 -1.00
CA ARG A 546 -27.66 -7.91 -0.21
C ARG A 546 -28.30 -6.86 0.70
N LEU A 547 -29.21 -6.03 0.18
CA LEU A 547 -29.90 -5.01 0.98
C LEU A 547 -30.66 -5.58 2.19
N ALA A 548 -31.22 -6.79 2.06
CA ALA A 548 -31.87 -7.47 3.17
C ALA A 548 -30.87 -7.98 4.23
N LEU A 549 -29.65 -8.35 3.82
CA LEU A 549 -28.60 -8.88 4.70
C LEU A 549 -27.77 -7.80 5.39
N LEU A 550 -27.78 -6.55 4.91
CA LEU A 550 -27.02 -5.46 5.52
C LEU A 550 -27.50 -5.05 6.92
N GLY A 551 -28.69 -5.51 7.34
CA GLY A 551 -29.25 -5.26 8.67
C GLY A 551 -29.15 -3.80 9.11
N ASN A 552 -28.51 -3.55 10.25
CA ASN A 552 -28.28 -2.23 10.84
C ASN A 552 -27.00 -1.52 10.36
N ASN A 553 -26.58 -1.76 9.11
CA ASN A 553 -25.42 -1.08 8.51
C ASN A 553 -25.85 0.04 7.53
N PRO A 554 -26.18 1.25 8.02
CA PRO A 554 -26.68 2.34 7.19
C PRO A 554 -25.66 2.85 6.17
N ARG A 555 -24.35 2.78 6.48
CA ARG A 555 -23.28 3.22 5.57
C ARG A 555 -23.13 2.26 4.38
N ALA A 556 -23.10 0.95 4.64
CA ALA A 556 -23.11 -0.06 3.58
C ALA A 556 -24.37 0.02 2.71
N ARG A 557 -25.54 0.24 3.34
CA ARG A 557 -26.81 0.43 2.63
C ARG A 557 -26.76 1.65 1.73
N GLN A 558 -26.28 2.78 2.23
CA GLN A 558 -26.20 4.03 1.48
C GLN A 558 -25.30 3.90 0.25
N VAL A 559 -24.12 3.29 0.37
CA VAL A 559 -23.24 3.10 -0.80
C VAL A 559 -23.86 2.16 -1.82
N LEU A 560 -24.53 1.07 -1.39
CA LEU A 560 -25.18 0.12 -2.28
C LEU A 560 -26.37 0.77 -3.02
N GLU A 561 -27.28 1.43 -2.31
CA GLU A 561 -28.45 2.07 -2.92
C GLU A 561 -28.05 3.14 -3.93
N LEU A 562 -27.03 3.95 -3.62
CA LEU A 562 -26.51 4.94 -4.56
C LEU A 562 -25.85 4.26 -5.76
N ALA A 563 -25.08 3.19 -5.58
CA ALA A 563 -24.43 2.48 -6.69
C ALA A 563 -25.47 1.87 -7.66
N LEU A 564 -26.52 1.25 -7.12
CA LEU A 564 -27.63 0.69 -7.91
C LEU A 564 -28.35 1.78 -8.71
N LYS A 565 -28.60 2.94 -8.07
CA LYS A 565 -29.21 4.09 -8.74
C LYS A 565 -28.35 4.61 -9.88
N GLN A 566 -27.04 4.80 -9.67
CA GLN A 566 -26.13 5.33 -10.69
C GLN A 566 -25.95 4.37 -11.87
N ALA A 567 -25.94 3.06 -11.60
CA ALA A 567 -25.83 2.03 -12.63
C ALA A 567 -27.14 1.76 -13.38
N GLY A 568 -28.28 2.27 -12.91
CA GLY A 568 -29.60 1.95 -13.45
C GLY A 568 -29.93 0.46 -13.29
N TRP A 569 -29.71 -0.10 -12.09
CA TRP A 569 -29.99 -1.52 -11.81
C TRP A 569 -31.41 -1.91 -12.23
N GLY A 570 -31.55 -3.08 -12.87
CA GLY A 570 -32.81 -3.53 -13.47
C GLY A 570 -33.09 -3.03 -14.89
N LYS A 571 -32.18 -2.24 -15.49
CA LYS A 571 -32.27 -1.90 -16.93
C LYS A 571 -32.22 -3.16 -17.80
N GLN A 572 -32.92 -3.11 -18.93
CA GLN A 572 -32.78 -4.15 -19.96
C GLN A 572 -31.41 -4.04 -20.62
N LEU A 573 -30.77 -5.19 -20.82
CA LEU A 573 -29.46 -5.32 -21.46
C LEU A 573 -29.58 -6.21 -22.70
N PRO A 574 -28.69 -6.05 -23.69
CA PRO A 574 -28.60 -6.99 -24.81
C PRO A 574 -28.28 -8.41 -24.31
N GLU A 575 -28.49 -9.41 -25.18
CA GLU A 575 -28.05 -10.77 -24.88
C GLU A 575 -26.56 -10.80 -24.52
N ARG A 576 -26.20 -11.69 -23.59
CA ARG A 576 -24.83 -11.86 -23.08
C ARG A 576 -24.20 -10.58 -22.52
N HIS A 577 -25.04 -9.65 -22.05
CA HIS A 577 -24.63 -8.53 -21.22
C HIS A 577 -25.23 -8.69 -19.81
N GLY A 578 -24.48 -8.27 -18.80
CA GLY A 578 -24.88 -8.43 -17.41
C GLY A 578 -24.39 -7.29 -16.53
N LEU A 579 -25.13 -7.04 -15.45
CA LEU A 579 -24.70 -6.21 -14.34
C LEU A 579 -24.34 -7.11 -13.16
N GLY A 580 -23.20 -6.86 -12.54
CA GLY A 580 -22.77 -7.56 -11.34
C GLY A 580 -22.52 -6.58 -10.21
N VAL A 581 -22.95 -6.94 -9.01
CA VAL A 581 -22.86 -6.13 -7.81
C VAL A 581 -21.87 -6.73 -6.81
N SER A 582 -21.14 -5.85 -6.14
CA SER A 582 -20.31 -6.18 -4.98
C SER A 582 -20.42 -5.11 -3.90
N VAL A 583 -20.42 -5.51 -2.64
CA VAL A 583 -20.33 -4.61 -1.47
C VAL A 583 -19.19 -5.08 -0.57
N GLN A 584 -18.41 -4.14 -0.05
CA GLN A 584 -17.33 -4.45 0.88
C GLN A 584 -17.28 -3.47 2.05
N PHE A 585 -16.79 -3.98 3.17
CA PHE A 585 -16.20 -3.19 4.25
C PHE A 585 -14.75 -3.62 4.41
N ALA A 586 -13.82 -2.70 4.15
CA ALA A 586 -12.39 -2.97 4.26
C ALA A 586 -11.64 -1.68 4.55
N PHE A 587 -10.53 -1.76 5.30
CA PHE A 587 -9.69 -0.60 5.64
C PHE A 587 -10.45 0.55 6.33
N GLY A 588 -11.60 0.29 6.96
CA GLY A 588 -12.47 1.31 7.55
C GLY A 588 -13.36 2.07 6.56
N SER A 589 -13.46 1.62 5.32
CA SER A 589 -14.27 2.23 4.26
C SER A 589 -15.33 1.25 3.75
N TYR A 590 -16.49 1.78 3.40
CA TYR A 590 -17.53 1.05 2.69
C TYR A 590 -17.46 1.36 1.21
N LEU A 591 -17.55 0.34 0.36
CA LEU A 591 -17.60 0.52 -1.08
C LEU A 591 -18.61 -0.45 -1.71
N ALA A 592 -19.45 0.07 -2.60
CA ALA A 592 -20.26 -0.73 -3.50
C ALA A 592 -19.80 -0.49 -4.94
N MET A 593 -19.71 -1.56 -5.72
CA MET A 593 -19.33 -1.52 -7.13
C MET A 593 -20.33 -2.27 -7.98
N ILE A 594 -20.77 -1.65 -9.08
CA ILE A 594 -21.55 -2.29 -10.14
C ILE A 594 -20.72 -2.31 -11.41
N ALA A 595 -20.51 -3.48 -12.00
CA ALA A 595 -19.84 -3.61 -13.28
C ALA A 595 -20.82 -4.05 -14.37
N GLU A 596 -20.75 -3.40 -15.53
CA GLU A 596 -21.46 -3.78 -16.75
C GLU A 596 -20.49 -4.52 -17.68
N VAL A 597 -20.84 -5.74 -18.03
CA VAL A 597 -19.99 -6.65 -18.79
C VAL A 597 -20.72 -7.18 -20.01
N ALA A 598 -20.02 -7.26 -21.14
CA ALA A 598 -20.41 -7.99 -22.33
C ALA A 598 -19.53 -9.23 -22.49
N VAL A 599 -20.13 -10.36 -22.89
CA VAL A 599 -19.40 -11.60 -23.19
C VAL A 599 -19.65 -12.01 -24.65
N SER A 600 -18.60 -12.07 -25.47
CA SER A 600 -18.74 -12.49 -26.87
C SER A 600 -19.07 -13.99 -26.98
N GLU A 601 -19.53 -14.43 -28.16
CA GLU A 601 -19.74 -15.86 -28.46
C GLU A 601 -18.44 -16.68 -28.34
N GLN A 602 -17.29 -16.05 -28.60
CA GLN A 602 -15.96 -16.66 -28.42
C GLN A 602 -15.51 -16.65 -26.95
N GLY A 603 -16.35 -16.17 -26.03
CA GLY A 603 -16.12 -16.14 -24.60
C GLY A 603 -15.28 -14.96 -24.10
N ALA A 604 -14.94 -14.00 -24.97
CA ALA A 604 -14.17 -12.82 -24.56
C ALA A 604 -15.03 -11.91 -23.68
N VAL A 605 -14.49 -11.52 -22.52
CA VAL A 605 -15.16 -10.67 -21.53
C VAL A 605 -14.70 -9.22 -21.69
N ARG A 606 -15.64 -8.29 -21.87
CA ARG A 606 -15.38 -6.84 -21.89
C ARG A 606 -16.18 -6.15 -20.81
N CYS A 607 -15.49 -5.61 -19.80
CA CYS A 607 -16.10 -4.66 -18.87
C CYS A 607 -16.30 -3.33 -19.56
N GLN A 608 -17.54 -2.89 -19.78
CA GLN A 608 -17.82 -1.64 -20.48
C GLN A 608 -17.78 -0.44 -19.54
N ARG A 609 -18.36 -0.60 -18.35
CA ARG A 609 -18.54 0.48 -17.38
C ARG A 609 -18.51 -0.05 -15.95
N ILE A 610 -18.01 0.76 -15.04
CA ILE A 610 -18.00 0.51 -13.60
C ILE A 610 -18.59 1.72 -12.89
N HIS A 611 -19.56 1.50 -12.00
CA HIS A 611 -20.03 2.49 -11.04
C HIS A 611 -19.52 2.11 -9.66
N ALA A 612 -18.67 2.94 -9.07
CA ALA A 612 -18.12 2.74 -7.74
C ALA A 612 -18.60 3.84 -6.81
N VAL A 613 -19.18 3.45 -5.68
CA VAL A 613 -19.62 4.38 -4.64
C VAL A 613 -18.88 4.07 -3.36
N ILE A 614 -18.17 5.06 -2.81
CA ILE A 614 -17.37 4.91 -1.61
C ILE A 614 -17.84 5.86 -0.50
N ASP A 615 -17.93 5.33 0.71
CA ASP A 615 -17.93 6.10 1.96
C ASP A 615 -16.64 5.77 2.71
N CYS A 616 -15.69 6.70 2.66
CA CYS A 616 -14.41 6.62 3.38
C CYS A 616 -14.35 7.61 4.54
N GLY A 617 -15.49 8.02 5.10
CA GLY A 617 -15.54 9.09 6.09
C GLY A 617 -15.22 10.46 5.47
N LEU A 618 -14.79 11.41 6.31
CA LEU A 618 -14.42 12.74 5.88
C LEU A 618 -13.23 12.67 4.91
N THR A 619 -13.49 13.04 3.66
CA THR A 619 -12.49 12.95 2.59
C THR A 619 -11.43 14.03 2.73
N VAL A 620 -10.14 13.67 2.64
CA VAL A 620 -9.05 14.67 2.60
C VAL A 620 -9.01 15.38 1.26
N ASN A 621 -8.76 14.64 0.18
CA ASN A 621 -8.75 15.13 -1.19
C ASN A 621 -9.64 14.25 -2.08
N PRO A 622 -10.83 14.71 -2.49
CA PRO A 622 -11.74 13.97 -3.37
C PRO A 622 -11.12 13.56 -4.71
N ASP A 623 -10.21 14.36 -5.27
CA ASP A 623 -9.53 14.05 -6.53
C ASP A 623 -8.64 12.80 -6.39
N THR A 624 -7.83 12.74 -5.32
CA THR A 624 -7.02 11.57 -5.01
C THR A 624 -7.87 10.32 -4.75
N VAL A 625 -8.99 10.46 -4.03
CA VAL A 625 -9.91 9.33 -3.78
C VAL A 625 -10.44 8.77 -5.09
N LYS A 626 -10.95 9.63 -5.97
CA LYS A 626 -11.43 9.24 -7.29
C LYS A 626 -10.34 8.53 -8.10
N ALA A 627 -9.14 9.11 -8.20
CA ALA A 627 -8.02 8.52 -8.92
C ALA A 627 -7.60 7.15 -8.36
N GLN A 628 -7.66 6.96 -7.04
CA GLN A 628 -7.34 5.67 -6.41
C GLN A 628 -8.38 4.59 -6.71
N ILE A 629 -9.67 4.93 -6.74
CA ILE A 629 -10.74 4.00 -7.12
C ILE A 629 -10.66 3.65 -8.60
N GLU A 630 -10.48 4.64 -9.48
CA GLU A 630 -10.31 4.42 -10.94
C GLU A 630 -9.12 3.51 -11.23
N GLY A 631 -7.94 3.86 -10.72
CA GLY A 631 -6.73 3.08 -10.92
C GLY A 631 -6.80 1.70 -10.25
N GLY A 632 -7.46 1.59 -9.09
CA GLY A 632 -7.68 0.32 -8.39
C GLY A 632 -8.58 -0.62 -9.19
N ALA A 633 -9.70 -0.12 -9.71
CA ALA A 633 -10.64 -0.90 -10.52
C ALA A 633 -9.98 -1.43 -11.79
N VAL A 634 -9.17 -0.63 -12.50
CA VAL A 634 -8.44 -1.08 -13.70
C VAL A 634 -7.33 -2.09 -13.36
N PHE A 635 -6.61 -1.86 -12.25
CA PHE A 635 -5.58 -2.79 -11.77
C PHE A 635 -6.19 -4.14 -11.38
N GLY A 636 -7.32 -4.13 -10.68
CA GLY A 636 -8.03 -5.35 -10.32
C GLY A 636 -8.69 -6.05 -11.51
N LEU A 637 -9.22 -5.29 -12.48
CA LEU A 637 -9.73 -5.85 -13.74
C LEU A 637 -8.64 -6.62 -14.49
N THR A 638 -7.39 -6.15 -14.45
CA THR A 638 -6.25 -6.90 -15.00
C THR A 638 -6.12 -8.25 -14.35
N ALA A 639 -6.17 -8.36 -13.03
CA ALA A 639 -6.06 -9.63 -12.32
C ALA A 639 -7.28 -10.55 -12.52
N ALA A 640 -8.46 -9.99 -12.79
CA ALA A 640 -9.65 -10.77 -13.11
C ALA A 640 -9.61 -11.38 -14.52
N LEU A 641 -9.00 -10.69 -15.49
CA LEU A 641 -8.95 -11.14 -16.90
C LEU A 641 -7.64 -11.83 -17.28
N TYR A 642 -6.53 -11.43 -16.66
CA TYR A 642 -5.16 -11.81 -17.03
C TYR A 642 -4.25 -11.95 -15.79
N GLY A 643 -2.94 -12.03 -16.00
CA GLY A 643 -1.94 -11.79 -14.96
C GLY A 643 -1.67 -12.95 -14.00
N ALA A 644 -1.97 -14.21 -14.37
CA ALA A 644 -1.55 -15.35 -13.56
C ALA A 644 -0.03 -15.57 -13.64
N ILE A 645 0.62 -15.71 -12.50
CA ILE A 645 1.96 -16.30 -12.37
C ILE A 645 1.82 -17.80 -12.18
N THR A 646 2.57 -18.56 -12.98
CA THR A 646 2.62 -20.02 -12.95
C THR A 646 4.07 -20.48 -12.89
N VAL A 647 4.28 -21.65 -12.26
CA VAL A 647 5.60 -22.24 -12.07
C VAL A 647 5.67 -23.60 -12.75
N LYS A 648 6.80 -23.87 -13.41
CA LYS A 648 7.12 -25.17 -14.00
C LYS A 648 8.63 -25.40 -13.87
N ASP A 649 9.03 -26.60 -13.47
CA ASP A 649 10.44 -26.97 -13.26
C ASP A 649 11.18 -25.99 -12.32
N GLY A 650 10.46 -25.52 -11.28
CA GLY A 650 10.93 -24.52 -10.32
C GLY A 650 10.98 -23.08 -10.83
N GLN A 651 10.60 -22.83 -12.09
CA GLN A 651 10.77 -21.54 -12.76
C GLN A 651 9.45 -20.87 -13.11
N VAL A 652 9.41 -19.55 -12.92
CA VAL A 652 8.26 -18.71 -13.30
C VAL A 652 8.19 -18.57 -14.82
N GLN A 653 7.02 -18.88 -15.37
CA GLN A 653 6.82 -18.96 -16.83
C GLN A 653 6.59 -17.60 -17.49
N GLN A 654 6.02 -16.64 -16.77
CA GLN A 654 5.75 -15.29 -17.24
C GLN A 654 6.96 -14.38 -17.00
N SER A 655 7.25 -13.46 -17.92
CA SER A 655 8.46 -12.62 -17.81
C SER A 655 8.24 -11.15 -18.16
N ASN A 656 7.37 -10.81 -19.11
CA ASN A 656 7.16 -9.42 -19.54
C ASN A 656 5.69 -9.20 -19.95
N PHE A 657 5.27 -7.99 -20.30
CA PHE A 657 3.87 -7.63 -20.58
C PHE A 657 3.24 -8.31 -21.81
N ASP A 658 4.02 -9.08 -22.56
CA ASP A 658 3.55 -9.99 -23.62
C ASP A 658 3.08 -11.35 -23.04
N THR A 659 3.68 -11.81 -21.95
CA THR A 659 3.34 -13.07 -21.25
C THR A 659 2.60 -12.84 -19.92
N TYR A 660 2.71 -11.65 -19.35
CA TYR A 660 2.02 -11.15 -18.16
C TYR A 660 1.19 -9.91 -18.54
N GLN A 661 0.11 -10.14 -19.29
CA GLN A 661 -0.62 -9.05 -19.94
C GLN A 661 -1.36 -8.14 -18.96
N PRO A 662 -1.17 -6.80 -19.04
CA PRO A 662 -2.08 -5.84 -18.44
C PRO A 662 -3.26 -5.54 -19.35
N VAL A 663 -4.39 -5.09 -18.77
CA VAL A 663 -5.48 -4.46 -19.53
C VAL A 663 -4.92 -3.29 -20.33
N ARG A 664 -5.22 -3.25 -21.64
CA ARG A 664 -4.80 -2.18 -22.54
C ARG A 664 -5.81 -1.04 -22.55
N MET A 665 -5.38 0.13 -23.05
CA MET A 665 -6.23 1.34 -23.08
C MET A 665 -7.57 1.13 -23.79
N TYR A 666 -7.61 0.34 -24.87
CA TYR A 666 -8.84 0.02 -25.60
C TYR A 666 -9.76 -0.99 -24.86
N GLU A 667 -9.24 -1.66 -23.83
CA GLU A 667 -9.94 -2.60 -22.95
C GLU A 667 -10.37 -1.95 -21.63
N ALA A 668 -9.89 -0.74 -21.33
CA ALA A 668 -10.23 -0.05 -20.10
C ALA A 668 -11.74 0.32 -20.09
N PRO A 669 -12.45 0.11 -18.96
CA PRO A 669 -13.82 0.57 -18.81
C PRO A 669 -13.87 2.07 -18.50
N HIS A 670 -15.03 2.68 -18.67
CA HIS A 670 -15.31 3.95 -18.00
C HIS A 670 -15.62 3.68 -16.52
N VAL A 671 -14.97 4.40 -15.60
CA VAL A 671 -15.18 4.23 -14.16
C VAL A 671 -15.79 5.49 -13.59
N ASP A 672 -17.07 5.44 -13.22
CA ASP A 672 -17.75 6.51 -12.50
C ASP A 672 -17.57 6.33 -11.00
N VAL A 673 -16.98 7.32 -10.34
CA VAL A 673 -16.77 7.29 -8.89
C VAL A 673 -17.65 8.33 -8.21
N HIS A 674 -18.42 7.89 -7.22
CA HIS A 674 -19.19 8.75 -6.33
C HIS A 674 -18.68 8.62 -4.91
N ILE A 675 -18.44 9.75 -4.25
CA ILE A 675 -18.00 9.80 -2.86
C ILE A 675 -19.20 10.24 -2.03
N VAL A 676 -19.54 9.46 -1.01
CA VAL A 676 -20.57 9.81 -0.04
C VAL A 676 -20.03 10.89 0.89
N ASP A 677 -20.81 11.95 1.10
CA ASP A 677 -20.49 12.96 2.11
C ASP A 677 -20.72 12.37 3.50
N SER A 678 -19.65 12.27 4.28
CA SER A 678 -19.61 11.55 5.55
C SER A 678 -18.82 12.33 6.58
N LEU A 679 -19.30 12.33 7.82
CA LEU A 679 -18.68 13.01 8.96
C LEU A 679 -17.85 12.04 9.82
N GLU A 680 -17.82 10.76 9.46
CA GLU A 680 -17.02 9.74 10.14
C GLU A 680 -15.52 10.00 9.98
N ALA A 681 -14.71 9.43 10.88
CA ALA A 681 -13.27 9.49 10.74
C ALA A 681 -12.82 8.88 9.39
N PRO A 682 -11.77 9.41 8.74
CA PRO A 682 -11.36 8.93 7.42
C PRO A 682 -10.92 7.46 7.46
N GLY A 683 -11.42 6.67 6.51
CA GLY A 683 -10.98 5.31 6.22
C GLY A 683 -9.85 5.25 5.18
N GLY A 684 -9.45 4.03 4.85
CA GLY A 684 -8.46 3.72 3.83
C GLY A 684 -9.08 3.60 2.43
N VAL A 685 -8.37 4.05 1.39
CA VAL A 685 -8.91 4.11 0.01
C VAL A 685 -8.00 3.45 -1.02
N GLY A 686 -6.70 3.35 -0.76
CA GLY A 686 -5.72 2.96 -1.78
C GLY A 686 -5.94 1.58 -2.39
N GLU A 687 -6.74 0.75 -1.72
CA GLU A 687 -6.87 -0.67 -1.95
C GLU A 687 -8.31 -1.11 -2.30
N THR A 688 -9.30 -0.28 -1.99
CA THR A 688 -10.73 -0.66 -2.03
C THR A 688 -11.24 -0.93 -3.45
N GLY A 689 -10.84 -0.10 -4.42
CA GLY A 689 -11.25 -0.28 -5.82
C GLY A 689 -10.72 -1.58 -6.44
N THR A 690 -9.55 -2.05 -5.99
CA THR A 690 -8.96 -3.30 -6.50
C THR A 690 -9.72 -4.54 -6.05
N ALA A 691 -10.16 -4.57 -4.78
CA ALA A 691 -10.84 -5.74 -4.22
C ALA A 691 -12.26 -5.91 -4.77
N ALA A 692 -13.04 -4.82 -4.83
CA ALA A 692 -14.44 -4.87 -5.24
C ALA A 692 -14.67 -5.27 -6.70
N VAL A 693 -13.71 -5.02 -7.61
CA VAL A 693 -13.93 -5.28 -9.03
C VAL A 693 -14.00 -6.77 -9.38
N PHE A 694 -13.32 -7.64 -8.62
CA PHE A 694 -13.29 -9.08 -8.89
C PHE A 694 -14.71 -9.70 -8.86
N PRO A 695 -15.46 -9.57 -7.75
CA PRO A 695 -16.83 -10.09 -7.70
C PRO A 695 -17.80 -9.31 -8.60
N ALA A 696 -17.65 -7.98 -8.73
CA ALA A 696 -18.53 -7.21 -9.61
C ALA A 696 -18.47 -7.72 -11.06
N ILE A 697 -17.28 -8.02 -11.58
CA ILE A 697 -17.09 -8.55 -12.94
C ILE A 697 -17.60 -9.98 -13.06
N THR A 698 -17.25 -10.86 -12.13
CA THR A 698 -17.62 -12.28 -12.22
C THR A 698 -19.12 -12.51 -12.00
N ASN A 699 -19.77 -11.72 -11.14
CA ASN A 699 -21.23 -11.72 -10.99
C ASN A 699 -21.91 -11.18 -12.26
N ALA A 700 -21.32 -10.18 -12.94
CA ALA A 700 -21.84 -9.68 -14.22
C ALA A 700 -21.72 -10.74 -15.33
N VAL A 701 -20.62 -11.50 -15.37
CA VAL A 701 -20.45 -12.64 -16.29
C VAL A 701 -21.50 -13.71 -16.04
N PHE A 702 -21.81 -14.02 -14.77
CA PHE A 702 -22.89 -14.94 -14.45
C PHE A 702 -24.24 -14.41 -14.92
N ALA A 703 -24.57 -13.14 -14.65
CA ALA A 703 -25.82 -12.54 -15.12
C ALA A 703 -25.94 -12.57 -16.65
N ALA A 704 -24.83 -12.42 -17.37
CA ALA A 704 -24.77 -12.46 -18.83
C ALA A 704 -24.91 -13.89 -19.42
N THR A 705 -24.39 -14.91 -18.74
CA THR A 705 -24.13 -16.23 -19.36
C THR A 705 -24.70 -17.43 -18.60
N GLY A 706 -25.11 -17.24 -17.35
CA GLY A 706 -25.43 -18.31 -16.41
C GLY A 706 -24.22 -19.13 -15.93
N LYS A 707 -22.98 -18.78 -16.34
CA LYS A 707 -21.76 -19.48 -15.93
C LYS A 707 -21.13 -18.79 -14.72
N ARG A 708 -20.91 -19.56 -13.64
CA ARG A 708 -20.23 -19.09 -12.42
C ARG A 708 -18.72 -19.17 -12.61
N ILE A 709 -18.02 -18.08 -12.32
CA ILE A 709 -16.56 -18.04 -12.28
C ILE A 709 -16.12 -18.17 -10.83
N ARG A 710 -15.38 -19.24 -10.53
CA ARG A 710 -14.79 -19.47 -9.20
C ARG A 710 -13.26 -19.49 -9.19
N THR A 711 -12.65 -19.50 -10.38
CA THR A 711 -11.20 -19.45 -10.56
C THR A 711 -10.86 -18.23 -11.39
N LEU A 712 -9.89 -17.44 -10.94
CA LEU A 712 -9.31 -16.35 -11.73
C LEU A 712 -7.92 -16.74 -12.26
N PRO A 713 -7.48 -16.16 -13.39
CA PRO A 713 -8.23 -15.23 -14.26
C PRO A 713 -9.35 -15.94 -15.01
N ILE A 714 -10.35 -15.19 -15.50
CA ILE A 714 -11.50 -15.76 -16.22
C ILE A 714 -11.00 -16.49 -17.46
N ASN A 715 -11.32 -17.78 -17.58
CA ASN A 715 -11.00 -18.58 -18.75
C ASN A 715 -12.05 -18.40 -19.86
N PRO A 716 -11.74 -17.73 -20.98
CA PRO A 716 -12.71 -17.49 -22.05
C PRO A 716 -13.28 -18.77 -22.67
N SER A 717 -12.55 -19.89 -22.62
CA SER A 717 -13.05 -21.15 -23.22
C SER A 717 -14.29 -21.68 -22.52
N GLU A 718 -14.50 -21.35 -21.24
CA GLU A 718 -15.65 -21.79 -20.45
C GLU A 718 -16.93 -21.01 -20.79
N LEU A 719 -16.80 -19.91 -21.54
CA LEU A 719 -17.88 -18.98 -21.86
C LEU A 719 -18.32 -19.06 -23.34
N LYS A 720 -17.67 -19.91 -24.14
CA LYS A 720 -18.01 -20.11 -25.55
C LYS A 720 -19.38 -20.77 -25.71
N VAL A 721 -20.12 -20.36 -26.74
CA VAL A 721 -21.41 -20.95 -27.13
C VAL A 721 -21.44 -21.36 -28.59
#